data_AF-N8ZV76-F1
#
_entry.id   AF-N8ZV76-F1
#
_cell.length_a   1.000
_cell.length_b   1.000
_cell.length_c   1.000
_cell.angle_alpha   90.00
_cell.angle_beta   90.00
_cell.angle_gamma   90.00
#
_symmetry.space_group_name_H-M   'P 1'
#
loop_
_entity.id
_entity.type
_entity.pdbx_description
1 polymer ?
#
loop_
_entity_poly.entity_id
_entity_poly.type
_entity_poly.pdbx_seq_one_letter_code
_entity_poly.pdbx_strand_id
1 'polypeptide(L)'
;MITKIIPNVLGTSVENRINGLSDYIHNPNQTRIDYLSDYITQLHASFSHELISEKCVYSNSRNFLDDDIAYQKIEMSQTASLNSRVTDPIVHLVTSFKKFEVPTIQQLEEQIDILSKHLKADDLQMQYALHIDTDNVHFHLIINRIHPYRRNNHNEHQAVDLADGWILNAVHRATAEIEAKQGWEPEPNPLFIYNHETGQCEKNINHISNPDAFKISAKIRDQEHRHQQKSQLRNDIATAGNYQDDLEKTIQPILKDANSWQDWHQQLAGLGILYERKRNGSIFKIKTDDQQSLTFKASLFCNKQVTLKSLEKRWGEFTPHHADQIKIYQPKLNTTAQHTPHESSKISAYHLFQNEDFLVKELHDAYLKMKSTKDVYSQNRRSKYRDINFENEIYKNNKSSFLKQLQKKFPEQASDTIYTLLHYQHHTDQLTTRAEIRKVFLSQNQNLSQQTSEKLFDQNFLSRNFDSTQITSYADFLRFVSPTNPLLIQQQFLFDQRQSKNFIYQENPEIKTAKILFDSNDPKEPIGIQNRYGILVFSNYSITRLQQCLKNLHPEHEVSVRGSSDFKNLFKMLSKHKSNEIQDTNKSRTLPALSELSLEQLQIAFKQLYQHFKTTGECKSTALIKTGLLLNCCGIKLSQLTSILATCIQKHQLPQLNQDDQSILIERLHNLIYTQASKLNKKYFNSNDIEQTWQLYFSLQHQPMINEKCHTLVITNDASQHLKDLTLIPKNKVNKSYQQTESLSELDYLQMFEFYEYSRKAKLQKQQELERNNIFTRPKETLKDSDQILQSASPIKKYRIEYRFGETFYIDQEKVAFFESKKTLDITVVSQQLDHIHDALLLARDKFGVVLVSGTDDFKRQVQEIARATNIRIEFDHPLVIDRQVESSANDKIDHNIVHQINEHKTVIHNSPPTSPTKEDHPLPIDNITLDENSKSLNRTTDSYDFGF
;
A
#
# COMPACT_ATOMS: atom_id res chain seq x y z
N MET A 1 5.32 -3.60 -6.45
CA MET A 1 4.95 -3.52 -7.88
C MET A 1 4.36 -4.85 -8.34
N ILE A 2 3.35 -4.86 -9.23
CA ILE A 2 2.74 -6.10 -9.77
C ILE A 2 2.71 -6.01 -11.29
N THR A 3 3.25 -7.03 -11.98
CA THR A 3 3.15 -7.15 -13.45
C THR A 3 2.31 -8.36 -13.84
N LYS A 4 1.34 -8.15 -14.72
CA LYS A 4 0.41 -9.18 -15.22
C LYS A 4 0.50 -9.27 -16.74
N ILE A 5 0.51 -10.49 -17.26
CA ILE A 5 0.32 -10.77 -18.69
C ILE A 5 -1.17 -10.77 -18.99
N ILE A 6 -1.61 -9.97 -19.95
CA ILE A 6 -2.99 -9.88 -20.38
C ILE A 6 -3.20 -10.80 -21.58
N PRO A 7 -4.17 -11.73 -21.51
CA PRO A 7 -4.46 -12.62 -22.63
C PRO A 7 -5.16 -11.85 -23.77
N ASN A 8 -4.67 -12.00 -24.99
CA ASN A 8 -5.33 -11.42 -26.16
C ASN A 8 -6.61 -12.17 -26.54
N VAL A 9 -7.57 -11.45 -27.11
CA VAL A 9 -8.81 -12.04 -27.64
C VAL A 9 -8.55 -12.54 -29.06
N LEU A 10 -8.35 -13.85 -29.22
CA LEU A 10 -7.99 -14.46 -30.52
C LEU A 10 -9.12 -14.43 -31.58
N GLY A 11 -10.30 -13.91 -31.25
CA GLY A 11 -11.45 -13.85 -32.16
C GLY A 11 -11.43 -12.71 -33.18
N THR A 12 -10.49 -11.76 -33.06
CA THR A 12 -10.34 -10.61 -33.97
C THR A 12 -9.07 -10.75 -34.82
N SER A 13 -8.97 -10.04 -35.96
CA SER A 13 -7.76 -10.04 -36.80
C SER A 13 -6.55 -9.48 -36.03
N VAL A 14 -5.33 -9.87 -36.42
CA VAL A 14 -4.08 -9.35 -35.82
C VAL A 14 -4.04 -7.81 -35.90
N GLU A 15 -4.40 -7.26 -37.05
CA GLU A 15 -4.51 -5.81 -37.28
C GLU A 15 -5.49 -5.13 -36.30
N ASN A 16 -6.70 -5.66 -36.14
CA ASN A 16 -7.68 -5.09 -35.21
C ASN A 16 -7.20 -5.17 -33.76
N ARG A 17 -6.43 -6.20 -33.39
CA ARG A 17 -5.82 -6.30 -32.05
C ARG A 17 -4.74 -5.25 -31.85
N ILE A 18 -3.85 -5.07 -32.82
CA ILE A 18 -2.77 -4.08 -32.75
C ILE A 18 -3.35 -2.67 -32.69
N ASN A 19 -4.29 -2.34 -33.60
CA ASN A 19 -4.96 -1.05 -33.60
C ASN A 19 -5.70 -0.83 -32.28
N GLY A 20 -6.57 -1.76 -31.87
CA GLY A 20 -7.34 -1.63 -30.62
C GLY A 20 -6.46 -1.49 -29.37
N LEU A 21 -5.36 -2.23 -29.27
CA LEU A 21 -4.43 -2.15 -28.13
C LEU A 21 -3.59 -0.87 -28.17
N SER A 22 -3.02 -0.51 -29.32
CA SER A 22 -2.20 0.69 -29.48
C SER A 22 -3.03 1.96 -29.30
N ASP A 23 -4.21 2.03 -29.93
CA ASP A 23 -5.17 3.10 -29.71
C ASP A 23 -5.60 3.18 -28.24
N TYR A 24 -5.76 2.06 -27.54
CA TYR A 24 -6.09 2.06 -26.11
C TYR A 24 -4.95 2.57 -25.23
N ILE A 25 -3.71 2.22 -25.54
CA ILE A 25 -2.55 2.63 -24.76
C ILE A 25 -2.24 4.12 -24.96
N HIS A 26 -2.34 4.64 -26.19
CA HIS A 26 -2.03 6.04 -26.48
C HIS A 26 -3.25 6.96 -26.34
N ASN A 27 -4.46 6.49 -26.69
CA ASN A 27 -5.70 7.26 -26.72
C ASN A 27 -6.88 6.53 -26.03
N PRO A 28 -6.79 6.24 -24.71
CA PRO A 28 -7.78 5.43 -23.99
C PRO A 28 -9.21 6.00 -23.96
N ASN A 29 -9.39 7.29 -24.23
CA ASN A 29 -10.70 7.95 -24.23
C ASN A 29 -11.57 7.59 -25.45
N GLN A 30 -10.98 7.48 -26.64
CA GLN A 30 -11.73 7.14 -27.86
C GLN A 30 -12.07 5.65 -27.94
N THR A 31 -11.18 4.77 -27.46
CA THR A 31 -11.27 3.31 -27.65
C THR A 31 -12.13 2.55 -26.64
N ARG A 32 -12.39 3.10 -25.46
CA ARG A 32 -13.31 2.47 -24.48
C ARG A 32 -14.73 2.31 -25.02
N ILE A 33 -15.13 3.14 -25.98
CA ILE A 33 -16.45 3.07 -26.61
C ILE A 33 -16.56 1.83 -27.51
N ASP A 34 -15.44 1.37 -28.11
CA ASP A 34 -15.46 0.45 -29.24
C ASP A 34 -14.88 -0.95 -28.97
N TYR A 35 -13.86 -1.12 -28.09
CA TYR A 35 -13.04 -2.36 -28.12
C TYR A 35 -12.69 -3.06 -26.80
N LEU A 36 -13.10 -2.57 -25.62
CA LEU A 36 -12.82 -3.24 -24.34
C LEU A 36 -14.03 -3.24 -23.39
N SER A 37 -14.46 -4.44 -22.97
CA SER A 37 -15.40 -4.58 -21.86
C SER A 37 -14.75 -4.08 -20.57
N ASP A 38 -15.28 -3.01 -19.97
CA ASP A 38 -15.29 -2.62 -18.55
C ASP A 38 -14.04 -2.79 -17.65
N TYR A 39 -12.88 -3.27 -18.14
CA TYR A 39 -11.89 -3.93 -17.29
C TYR A 39 -11.03 -2.96 -16.47
N ILE A 40 -10.91 -1.71 -16.89
CA ILE A 40 -10.27 -0.65 -16.12
C ILE A 40 -11.30 0.43 -15.85
N THR A 41 -12.07 0.24 -14.80
CA THR A 41 -13.09 1.21 -14.41
C THR A 41 -12.90 1.54 -12.93
N GLN A 42 -12.79 2.83 -12.62
CA GLN A 42 -12.46 3.35 -11.28
C GLN A 42 -13.58 3.07 -10.29
N LEU A 43 -13.30 2.89 -9.00
CA LEU A 43 -14.35 2.78 -7.97
C LEU A 43 -15.17 4.09 -7.80
N HIS A 44 -14.74 5.17 -8.45
CA HIS A 44 -15.21 6.54 -8.24
C HIS A 44 -15.89 7.17 -9.47
N ALA A 45 -16.65 6.41 -10.26
CA ALA A 45 -17.32 6.91 -11.48
C ALA A 45 -18.44 7.97 -11.23
N SER A 46 -18.73 8.29 -9.97
CA SER A 46 -19.64 9.36 -9.58
C SER A 46 -19.03 10.77 -9.67
N PHE A 47 -17.72 10.89 -9.86
CA PHE A 47 -17.10 12.14 -10.30
C PHE A 47 -17.14 12.23 -11.83
N SER A 48 -17.44 13.41 -12.38
CA SER A 48 -17.52 13.63 -13.81
C SER A 48 -16.22 13.19 -14.49
N HIS A 49 -16.32 12.61 -15.70
CA HIS A 49 -15.15 12.27 -16.51
C HIS A 49 -14.27 13.50 -16.81
N GLU A 50 -14.84 14.70 -16.68
CA GLU A 50 -14.17 16.00 -16.77
C GLU A 50 -13.21 16.30 -15.60
N LEU A 51 -13.36 15.64 -14.45
CA LEU A 51 -12.51 15.83 -13.25
C LEU A 51 -11.32 14.87 -13.20
N ILE A 52 -11.31 13.82 -14.03
CA ILE A 52 -10.16 12.93 -14.19
C ILE A 52 -9.37 13.50 -15.37
N SER A 53 -8.12 13.89 -15.11
CA SER A 53 -7.24 14.48 -16.10
C SER A 53 -6.70 13.43 -17.11
N GLU A 54 -5.64 13.79 -17.83
CA GLU A 54 -4.97 12.97 -18.85
C GLU A 54 -4.76 11.53 -18.36
N LYS A 55 -5.33 10.58 -19.10
CA LYS A 55 -5.27 9.17 -18.72
C LYS A 55 -3.90 8.58 -18.97
N CYS A 56 -3.33 8.91 -20.13
CA CYS A 56 -2.01 8.50 -20.58
C CYS A 56 -1.08 9.70 -20.46
N VAL A 57 -0.19 9.68 -19.47
CA VAL A 57 0.67 10.85 -19.14
C VAL A 57 2.06 10.77 -19.76
N TYR A 58 2.41 9.61 -20.30
CA TYR A 58 3.65 9.39 -21.03
C TYR A 58 3.50 8.17 -21.92
N SER A 59 4.03 8.22 -23.14
CA SER A 59 4.10 7.06 -24.01
C SER A 59 5.33 7.12 -24.91
N ASN A 60 5.87 5.95 -25.25
CA ASN A 60 7.06 5.83 -26.08
C ASN A 60 7.10 4.45 -26.77
N SER A 61 8.06 4.26 -27.67
CA SER A 61 8.25 3.03 -28.42
C SER A 61 9.75 2.67 -28.58
N ARG A 62 10.02 1.43 -29.03
CA ARG A 62 11.36 0.92 -29.35
C ARG A 62 11.32 0.10 -30.63
N ASN A 63 12.42 0.16 -31.38
CA ASN A 63 12.68 -0.66 -32.57
C ASN A 63 11.66 -0.45 -33.71
N PHE A 64 11.20 0.79 -33.88
CA PHE A 64 10.40 1.24 -35.02
C PHE A 64 11.25 2.08 -35.98
N LEU A 65 10.82 2.17 -37.23
CA LEU A 65 11.42 3.07 -38.21
C LEU A 65 10.85 4.49 -38.12
N ASP A 66 9.60 4.60 -37.69
CA ASP A 66 8.86 5.86 -37.57
C ASP A 66 8.54 6.20 -36.10
N ASP A 67 8.51 7.49 -35.80
CA ASP A 67 8.18 8.01 -34.46
C ASP A 67 6.67 8.30 -34.33
N ASP A 68 5.93 8.43 -35.44
CA ASP A 68 4.49 8.66 -35.43
C ASP A 68 3.72 7.39 -35.06
N ILE A 69 2.88 7.48 -34.03
CA ILE A 69 2.05 6.39 -33.52
C ILE A 69 1.18 5.74 -34.62
N ALA A 70 0.66 6.53 -35.56
CA ALA A 70 -0.15 6.00 -36.66
C ALA A 70 0.67 5.11 -37.59
N TYR A 71 1.90 5.52 -37.94
CA TYR A 71 2.80 4.72 -38.77
C TYR A 71 3.36 3.52 -38.01
N GLN A 72 3.66 3.67 -36.71
CA GLN A 72 4.08 2.56 -35.86
C GLN A 72 3.03 1.43 -35.80
N LYS A 73 1.72 1.76 -35.75
CA LYS A 73 0.66 0.74 -35.81
C LYS A 73 0.70 -0.06 -37.10
N ILE A 74 0.84 0.65 -38.22
CA ILE A 74 0.93 0.04 -39.55
C ILE A 74 2.18 -0.84 -39.60
N GLU A 75 3.33 -0.34 -39.17
CA GLU A 75 4.60 -1.06 -39.14
C GLU A 75 4.51 -2.32 -38.26
N MET A 76 3.97 -2.22 -37.04
CA MET A 76 3.80 -3.37 -36.15
C MET A 76 2.87 -4.42 -36.74
N SER A 77 1.77 -4.00 -37.39
CA SER A 77 0.83 -4.89 -38.07
C SER A 77 1.46 -5.61 -39.26
N GLN A 78 2.26 -4.88 -40.05
CA GLN A 78 3.03 -5.45 -41.15
C GLN A 78 4.04 -6.48 -40.64
N THR A 79 4.87 -6.12 -39.65
CA THR A 79 5.86 -7.03 -39.06
C THR A 79 5.20 -8.27 -38.46
N ALA A 80 4.09 -8.12 -37.74
CA ALA A 80 3.34 -9.25 -37.18
C ALA A 80 2.80 -10.20 -38.27
N SER A 81 2.45 -9.66 -39.45
CA SER A 81 1.92 -10.43 -40.58
C SER A 81 2.99 -11.21 -41.36
N LEU A 82 4.28 -10.91 -41.13
CA LEU A 82 5.40 -11.59 -41.79
C LEU A 82 5.54 -13.07 -41.41
N ASN A 83 4.83 -13.53 -40.37
CA ASN A 83 4.71 -14.95 -40.03
C ASN A 83 3.26 -15.31 -39.71
N SER A 84 2.52 -15.73 -40.73
CA SER A 84 1.10 -16.09 -40.64
C SER A 84 0.82 -17.38 -39.86
N ARG A 85 1.84 -18.18 -39.51
CA ARG A 85 1.69 -19.38 -38.68
C ARG A 85 1.53 -19.05 -37.20
N VAL A 86 1.91 -17.84 -36.79
CA VAL A 86 1.77 -17.37 -35.41
C VAL A 86 0.40 -16.74 -35.22
N THR A 87 -0.47 -17.43 -34.50
CA THR A 87 -1.84 -16.95 -34.24
C THR A 87 -1.88 -15.71 -33.35
N ASP A 88 -0.93 -15.61 -32.42
CA ASP A 88 -0.86 -14.52 -31.44
C ASP A 88 0.57 -13.96 -31.33
N PRO A 89 0.94 -13.03 -32.23
CA PRO A 89 2.28 -12.45 -32.26
C PRO A 89 2.50 -11.37 -31.19
N ILE A 90 1.43 -10.84 -30.60
CA ILE A 90 1.48 -9.70 -29.68
C ILE A 90 1.45 -10.18 -28.23
N VAL A 91 2.29 -9.63 -27.38
CA VAL A 91 2.25 -9.84 -25.93
C VAL A 91 1.92 -8.53 -25.25
N HIS A 92 0.88 -8.53 -24.42
CA HIS A 92 0.47 -7.37 -23.64
C HIS A 92 0.75 -7.61 -22.15
N LEU A 93 1.56 -6.73 -21.57
CA LEU A 93 1.90 -6.68 -20.16
C LEU A 93 1.30 -5.42 -19.53
N VAL A 94 0.83 -5.52 -18.29
CA VAL A 94 0.44 -4.37 -17.47
C VAL A 94 1.18 -4.44 -16.16
N THR A 95 1.88 -3.36 -15.80
CA THR A 95 2.59 -3.23 -14.54
C THR A 95 1.96 -2.13 -13.71
N SER A 96 1.63 -2.39 -12.45
CA SER A 96 0.99 -1.46 -11.52
C SER A 96 1.84 -1.22 -10.28
N PHE A 97 1.88 0.03 -9.83
CA PHE A 97 2.60 0.49 -8.64
C PHE A 97 1.66 0.57 -7.43
N LYS A 98 2.21 0.71 -6.22
CA LYS A 98 1.35 0.97 -5.05
C LYS A 98 0.72 2.35 -5.14
N LYS A 99 -0.37 2.54 -4.39
CA LYS A 99 -1.26 3.73 -4.47
C LYS A 99 -0.54 5.09 -4.51
N PHE A 100 0.51 5.25 -3.73
CA PHE A 100 1.26 6.51 -3.61
C PHE A 100 2.62 6.47 -4.31
N GLU A 101 2.92 5.42 -5.06
CA GLU A 101 4.13 5.29 -5.86
C GLU A 101 3.88 5.79 -7.28
N VAL A 102 4.79 6.63 -7.79
CA VAL A 102 4.69 7.22 -9.13
C VAL A 102 6.09 7.22 -9.73
N PRO A 103 6.35 6.44 -10.79
CA PRO A 103 7.66 6.43 -11.44
C PRO A 103 7.91 7.76 -12.15
N THR A 104 9.17 8.20 -12.16
CA THR A 104 9.65 9.21 -13.11
C THR A 104 9.78 8.60 -14.51
N ILE A 105 9.83 9.42 -15.56
CA ILE A 105 10.06 8.98 -16.92
C ILE A 105 11.38 8.21 -17.02
N GLN A 106 12.45 8.71 -16.40
CA GLN A 106 13.74 8.00 -16.38
C GLN A 106 13.62 6.61 -15.74
N GLN A 107 12.90 6.51 -14.62
CA GLN A 107 12.68 5.22 -13.97
C GLN A 107 11.83 4.29 -14.83
N LEU A 108 10.81 4.81 -15.53
CA LEU A 108 9.98 4.03 -16.43
C LEU A 108 10.81 3.49 -17.60
N GLU A 109 11.62 4.33 -18.25
CA GLU A 109 12.51 3.90 -19.34
C GLU A 109 13.49 2.82 -18.87
N GLU A 110 14.11 2.99 -17.69
CA GLU A 110 14.97 1.95 -17.09
C GLU A 110 14.19 0.66 -16.80
N GLN A 111 12.94 0.75 -16.35
CA GLN A 111 12.10 -0.42 -16.11
C GLN A 111 11.79 -1.18 -17.41
N ILE A 112 11.53 -0.47 -18.51
CA ILE A 112 11.32 -1.07 -19.82
C ILE A 112 12.60 -1.77 -20.28
N ASP A 113 13.77 -1.17 -20.09
CA ASP A 113 15.06 -1.78 -20.44
C ASP A 113 15.32 -3.06 -19.61
N ILE A 114 15.06 -3.03 -18.29
CA ILE A 114 15.19 -4.21 -17.43
C ILE A 114 14.21 -5.31 -17.85
N LEU A 115 12.94 -4.97 -18.10
CA LEU A 115 11.93 -5.92 -18.56
C LEU A 115 12.31 -6.54 -19.91
N SER A 116 12.72 -5.72 -20.87
CA SER A 116 13.17 -6.13 -22.20
C SER A 116 14.30 -7.16 -22.09
N LYS A 117 15.32 -6.87 -21.29
CA LYS A 117 16.47 -7.74 -21.07
C LYS A 117 16.07 -9.09 -20.46
N HIS A 118 15.24 -9.10 -19.41
CA HIS A 118 14.76 -10.36 -18.81
C HIS A 118 13.87 -11.15 -19.76
N LEU A 119 13.12 -10.47 -20.62
CA LEU A 119 12.26 -11.08 -21.64
C LEU A 119 13.04 -11.50 -22.91
N LYS A 120 14.31 -11.10 -23.04
CA LYS A 120 15.12 -11.23 -24.26
C LYS A 120 14.42 -10.60 -25.48
N ALA A 121 13.87 -9.41 -25.26
CA ALA A 121 13.04 -8.69 -26.22
C ALA A 121 13.73 -7.44 -26.81
N ASP A 122 15.03 -7.24 -26.56
CA ASP A 122 15.74 -5.99 -26.87
C ASP A 122 15.71 -5.62 -28.36
N ASP A 123 15.66 -6.62 -29.24
CA ASP A 123 15.61 -6.44 -30.70
C ASP A 123 14.18 -6.40 -31.28
N LEU A 124 13.14 -6.43 -30.43
CA LEU A 124 11.74 -6.55 -30.84
C LEU A 124 11.01 -5.20 -30.79
N GLN A 125 10.01 -5.01 -31.66
CA GLN A 125 9.16 -3.82 -31.63
C GLN A 125 8.36 -3.79 -30.32
N MET A 126 8.44 -2.66 -29.61
CA MET A 126 7.74 -2.45 -28.34
C MET A 126 7.06 -1.08 -28.28
N GLN A 127 5.83 -1.04 -27.78
CA GLN A 127 5.11 0.19 -27.47
C GLN A 127 4.67 0.16 -26.01
N TYR A 128 4.75 1.28 -25.31
CA TYR A 128 4.34 1.36 -23.92
C TYR A 128 3.83 2.75 -23.54
N ALA A 129 2.95 2.79 -22.55
CA ALA A 129 2.47 4.05 -21.98
C ALA A 129 2.13 3.93 -20.50
N LEU A 130 2.35 5.03 -19.79
CA LEU A 130 2.07 5.22 -18.38
C LEU A 130 0.71 5.87 -18.18
N HIS A 131 -0.14 5.23 -17.39
CA HIS A 131 -1.50 5.62 -17.10
C HIS A 131 -1.72 5.92 -15.62
N ILE A 132 -2.52 6.94 -15.32
CA ILE A 132 -2.86 7.37 -13.95
C ILE A 132 -4.38 7.40 -13.68
N ASP A 133 -5.16 6.83 -14.59
CA ASP A 133 -6.62 6.84 -14.61
C ASP A 133 -7.26 5.76 -13.72
N THR A 134 -6.52 5.20 -12.76
CA THR A 134 -7.04 4.27 -11.76
C THR A 134 -6.54 4.59 -10.36
N ASP A 135 -6.99 3.83 -9.37
CA ASP A 135 -6.51 3.90 -8.00
C ASP A 135 -5.00 3.72 -7.88
N ASN A 136 -4.34 3.08 -8.86
CA ASN A 136 -2.89 2.91 -8.91
C ASN A 136 -2.32 3.41 -10.24
N VAL A 137 -1.13 4.02 -10.21
CA VAL A 137 -0.38 4.27 -11.44
C VAL A 137 -0.01 2.91 -12.05
N HIS A 138 -0.10 2.81 -13.37
CA HIS A 138 0.24 1.58 -14.09
C HIS A 138 0.72 1.90 -15.49
N PHE A 139 1.56 1.06 -16.08
CA PHE A 139 1.92 1.17 -17.49
C PHE A 139 1.54 -0.09 -18.25
N HIS A 140 1.24 0.10 -19.52
CA HIS A 140 1.02 -0.95 -20.48
C HIS A 140 2.29 -1.13 -21.32
N LEU A 141 2.66 -2.36 -21.64
CA LEU A 141 3.77 -2.70 -22.53
C LEU A 141 3.28 -3.74 -23.53
N ILE A 142 3.40 -3.42 -24.82
CA ILE A 142 3.12 -4.29 -25.95
C ILE A 142 4.43 -4.69 -26.59
N ILE A 143 4.60 -5.98 -26.87
CA ILE A 143 5.76 -6.53 -27.57
C ILE A 143 5.28 -7.34 -28.78
N ASN A 144 5.82 -7.05 -29.96
CA ASN A 144 5.66 -7.92 -31.13
C ASN A 144 6.75 -9.00 -31.12
N ARG A 145 6.35 -10.26 -31.01
CA ARG A 145 7.27 -11.41 -30.95
C ARG A 145 7.91 -11.74 -32.29
N ILE A 146 7.41 -11.19 -33.41
CA ILE A 146 7.97 -11.46 -34.73
C ILE A 146 9.18 -10.57 -34.95
N HIS A 147 10.34 -11.18 -35.15
CA HIS A 147 11.56 -10.44 -35.43
C HIS A 147 11.54 -9.90 -36.88
N PRO A 148 11.80 -8.60 -37.10
CA PRO A 148 11.74 -8.00 -38.44
C PRO A 148 12.76 -8.54 -39.44
N TYR A 149 13.82 -9.24 -39.00
CA TYR A 149 14.94 -9.65 -39.88
C TYR A 149 15.34 -11.11 -39.71
N ARG A 150 15.32 -11.64 -38.49
CA ARG A 150 15.78 -13.01 -38.18
C ARG A 150 14.80 -14.03 -38.78
N ARG A 151 15.34 -15.10 -39.38
CA ARG A 151 14.57 -16.15 -40.04
C ARG A 151 14.54 -17.45 -39.21
N ASN A 152 13.44 -18.18 -39.28
CA ASN A 152 13.34 -19.54 -38.74
C ASN A 152 13.82 -20.60 -39.75
N ASN A 153 13.78 -21.88 -39.37
CA ASN A 153 14.17 -23.01 -40.24
C ASN A 153 13.29 -23.16 -41.51
N HIS A 154 12.14 -22.47 -41.56
CA HIS A 154 11.23 -22.46 -42.71
C HIS A 154 11.41 -21.20 -43.59
N ASN A 155 12.46 -20.40 -43.35
CA ASN A 155 12.74 -19.14 -44.03
C ASN A 155 11.66 -18.05 -43.84
N GLU A 156 10.81 -18.19 -42.81
CA GLU A 156 9.84 -17.18 -42.37
C GLU A 156 10.46 -16.31 -41.28
N HIS A 157 9.86 -15.16 -40.99
CA HIS A 157 10.32 -14.34 -39.87
C HIS A 157 10.18 -15.09 -38.54
N GLN A 158 11.24 -15.08 -37.73
CA GLN A 158 11.28 -15.85 -36.49
C GLN A 158 10.33 -15.25 -35.45
N ALA A 159 9.48 -16.11 -34.91
CA ALA A 159 8.76 -15.82 -33.68
C ALA A 159 9.68 -16.07 -32.48
N VAL A 160 10.07 -15.02 -31.78
CA VAL A 160 10.92 -15.12 -30.59
C VAL A 160 10.10 -15.66 -29.43
N ASP A 161 10.66 -16.64 -28.72
CA ASP A 161 10.09 -17.12 -27.48
C ASP A 161 10.62 -16.29 -26.31
N LEU A 162 9.79 -15.37 -25.83
CA LEU A 162 10.18 -14.44 -24.78
C LEU A 162 10.62 -15.23 -23.54
N ALA A 163 11.81 -14.92 -23.04
CA ALA A 163 12.47 -15.63 -21.94
C ALA A 163 12.47 -17.16 -22.09
N ASP A 164 12.68 -17.67 -23.32
CA ASP A 164 12.66 -19.11 -23.64
C ASP A 164 11.36 -19.81 -23.20
N GLY A 165 10.23 -19.08 -23.21
CA GLY A 165 8.91 -19.57 -22.81
C GLY A 165 8.60 -19.38 -21.32
N TRP A 166 9.52 -18.83 -20.52
CA TRP A 166 9.38 -18.63 -19.07
C TRP A 166 9.04 -17.19 -18.69
N ILE A 167 8.13 -16.55 -19.44
CA ILE A 167 7.76 -15.14 -19.30
C ILE A 167 7.43 -14.76 -17.85
N LEU A 168 6.63 -15.58 -17.14
CA LEU A 168 6.25 -15.28 -15.75
C LEU A 168 7.45 -15.19 -14.80
N ASN A 169 8.42 -16.10 -14.94
CA ASN A 169 9.62 -16.07 -14.10
C ASN A 169 10.50 -14.87 -14.45
N ALA A 170 10.64 -14.55 -15.73
CA ALA A 170 11.39 -13.38 -16.18
C ALA A 170 10.78 -12.09 -15.65
N VAL A 171 9.46 -11.94 -15.73
CA VAL A 171 8.73 -10.80 -15.17
C VAL A 171 8.95 -10.69 -13.66
N HIS A 172 8.81 -11.77 -12.90
CA HIS A 172 9.06 -11.71 -11.45
C HIS A 172 10.52 -11.36 -11.09
N ARG A 173 11.50 -11.79 -11.90
CA ARG A 173 12.91 -11.41 -11.72
C ARG A 173 13.12 -9.94 -12.05
N ALA A 174 12.57 -9.45 -13.16
CA ALA A 174 12.61 -8.04 -13.53
C ALA A 174 11.97 -7.16 -12.45
N THR A 175 10.80 -7.55 -11.92
CA THR A 175 10.14 -6.85 -10.81
C THR A 175 11.06 -6.74 -9.59
N ALA A 176 11.69 -7.84 -9.17
CA ALA A 176 12.59 -7.83 -8.02
C ALA A 176 13.81 -6.92 -8.23
N GLU A 177 14.40 -6.92 -9.43
CA GLU A 177 15.51 -6.04 -9.79
C GLU A 177 15.09 -4.56 -9.81
N ILE A 178 13.95 -4.24 -10.43
CA ILE A 178 13.37 -2.90 -10.48
C ILE A 178 13.11 -2.37 -9.08
N GLU A 179 12.42 -3.15 -8.24
CA GLU A 179 12.06 -2.75 -6.88
C GLU A 179 13.32 -2.43 -6.06
N ALA A 180 14.36 -3.27 -6.17
CA ALA A 180 15.60 -3.08 -5.44
C ALA A 180 16.43 -1.88 -5.96
N LYS A 181 16.54 -1.69 -7.28
CA LYS A 181 17.31 -0.58 -7.87
C LYS A 181 16.66 0.78 -7.62
N GLN A 182 15.34 0.85 -7.70
CA GLN A 182 14.60 2.11 -7.64
C GLN A 182 14.02 2.40 -6.24
N GLY A 183 14.15 1.47 -5.30
CA GLY A 183 13.70 1.62 -3.92
C GLY A 183 12.18 1.55 -3.76
N TRP A 184 11.50 0.79 -4.62
CA TRP A 184 10.06 0.56 -4.51
C TRP A 184 9.76 -0.45 -3.41
N GLU A 185 8.58 -0.33 -2.82
CA GLU A 185 8.16 -1.26 -1.79
C GLU A 185 7.68 -2.58 -2.43
N PRO A 186 8.30 -3.73 -2.10
CA PRO A 186 7.88 -5.01 -2.66
C PRO A 186 6.48 -5.39 -2.18
N GLU A 187 5.78 -6.17 -3.00
CA GLU A 187 4.57 -6.87 -2.57
C GLU A 187 4.88 -7.90 -1.47
N PRO A 188 3.91 -8.24 -0.60
CA PRO A 188 4.08 -9.34 0.32
C PRO A 188 4.36 -10.65 -0.44
N ASN A 189 5.27 -11.47 0.09
CA ASN A 189 5.61 -12.80 -0.46
C ASN A 189 6.15 -12.79 -1.91
N PRO A 190 7.19 -11.99 -2.22
CA PRO A 190 7.76 -11.96 -3.57
C PRO A 190 8.45 -13.29 -3.91
N LEU A 191 8.37 -13.74 -5.16
CA LEU A 191 8.97 -15.00 -5.60
C LEU A 191 10.51 -14.93 -5.70
N PHE A 192 11.02 -13.77 -6.12
CA PHE A 192 12.45 -13.50 -6.25
C PHE A 192 12.83 -12.29 -5.39
N ILE A 193 14.09 -12.26 -4.95
CA ILE A 193 14.73 -11.12 -4.28
C ILE A 193 15.97 -10.77 -5.10
N TYR A 194 16.25 -9.48 -5.24
CA TYR A 194 17.47 -9.02 -5.88
C TYR A 194 18.61 -8.94 -4.86
N ASN A 195 19.74 -9.54 -5.19
CA ASN A 195 20.94 -9.47 -4.37
C ASN A 195 21.85 -8.38 -4.93
N HIS A 196 22.07 -7.32 -4.15
CA HIS A 196 22.90 -6.18 -4.54
C HIS A 196 24.40 -6.51 -4.65
N GLU A 197 24.87 -7.54 -3.95
CA GLU A 197 26.28 -7.95 -3.99
C GLU A 197 26.59 -8.76 -5.25
N THR A 198 25.72 -9.70 -5.62
CA THR A 198 25.90 -10.55 -6.80
C THR A 198 25.35 -9.91 -8.07
N GLY A 199 24.48 -8.91 -7.94
CA GLY A 199 23.77 -8.28 -9.04
C GLY A 199 22.73 -9.18 -9.71
N GLN A 200 22.28 -10.25 -9.03
CA GLN A 200 21.39 -11.27 -9.59
C GLN A 200 20.09 -11.42 -8.78
N CYS A 201 19.03 -11.88 -9.46
CA CYS A 201 17.77 -12.25 -8.81
C CYS A 201 17.84 -13.70 -8.32
N GLU A 202 17.65 -13.89 -7.03
CA GLU A 202 17.65 -15.19 -6.36
C GLU A 202 16.24 -15.55 -5.92
N LYS A 203 15.93 -16.84 -5.78
CA LYS A 203 14.62 -17.26 -5.25
C LYS A 203 14.51 -16.85 -3.79
N ASN A 204 13.38 -16.25 -3.43
CA ASN A 204 13.11 -15.89 -2.04
C ASN A 204 12.95 -17.16 -1.19
N ILE A 205 13.82 -17.35 -0.21
CA ILE A 205 13.79 -18.48 0.72
C ILE A 205 12.53 -18.46 1.58
N ASN A 206 11.99 -17.27 1.87
CA ASN A 206 10.79 -17.07 2.67
C ASN A 206 9.50 -17.10 1.82
N HIS A 207 9.58 -17.42 0.53
CA HIS A 207 8.39 -17.47 -0.33
C HIS A 207 7.52 -18.67 0.03
N ILE A 208 6.26 -18.40 0.38
CA ILE A 208 5.25 -19.40 0.68
C ILE A 208 4.45 -19.66 -0.60
N SER A 209 4.67 -20.83 -1.21
CA SER A 209 3.91 -21.26 -2.39
C SER A 209 2.56 -21.86 -2.00
N ASN A 210 1.51 -21.48 -2.72
CA ASN A 210 0.23 -22.18 -2.62
C ASN A 210 0.34 -23.56 -3.29
N PRO A 211 0.00 -24.68 -2.62
CA PRO A 211 0.11 -26.01 -3.22
C PRO A 211 -0.79 -26.16 -4.46
N ASP A 212 -0.36 -26.97 -5.42
CA ASP A 212 -1.08 -27.15 -6.69
C ASP A 212 -2.52 -27.66 -6.51
N ALA A 213 -2.78 -28.45 -5.45
CA ALA A 213 -4.11 -28.94 -5.09
C ALA A 213 -5.10 -27.80 -4.78
N PHE A 214 -4.59 -26.65 -4.30
CA PHE A 214 -5.38 -25.47 -3.94
C PHE A 214 -5.37 -24.39 -5.04
N LYS A 215 -4.68 -24.63 -6.16
CA LYS A 215 -4.65 -23.69 -7.29
C LYS A 215 -5.92 -23.79 -8.10
N ILE A 216 -6.69 -22.72 -8.09
CA ILE A 216 -7.81 -22.52 -9.02
C ILE A 216 -7.33 -21.87 -10.32
N SER A 217 -8.06 -22.14 -11.41
CA SER A 217 -7.76 -21.49 -12.69
C SER A 217 -7.86 -19.97 -12.58
N ALA A 218 -7.00 -19.25 -13.33
CA ALA A 218 -6.98 -17.79 -13.32
C ALA A 218 -8.35 -17.19 -13.65
N LYS A 219 -9.12 -17.80 -14.57
CA LYS A 219 -10.48 -17.34 -14.92
C LYS A 219 -11.45 -17.37 -13.74
N ILE A 220 -11.41 -18.43 -12.94
CA ILE A 220 -12.25 -18.57 -11.74
C ILE A 220 -11.77 -17.57 -10.68
N ARG A 221 -10.46 -17.48 -10.44
CA ARG A 221 -9.89 -16.52 -9.48
C ARG A 221 -10.27 -15.08 -9.81
N ASP A 222 -10.15 -14.68 -11.07
CA ASP A 222 -10.53 -13.34 -11.53
C ASP A 222 -12.04 -13.10 -11.36
N GLN A 223 -12.88 -14.12 -11.49
CA GLN A 223 -14.31 -14.04 -11.19
C GLN A 223 -14.59 -13.91 -9.69
N GLU A 224 -13.87 -14.66 -8.85
CA GLU A 224 -13.96 -14.55 -7.39
C GLU A 224 -13.60 -13.14 -6.92
N HIS A 225 -12.51 -12.57 -7.44
CA HIS A 225 -12.13 -11.18 -7.15
C HIS A 225 -13.17 -10.17 -7.66
N ARG A 226 -13.72 -10.35 -8.87
CA ARG A 226 -14.75 -9.45 -9.41
C ARG A 226 -16.00 -9.37 -8.54
N HIS A 227 -16.40 -10.49 -7.94
CA HIS A 227 -17.61 -10.54 -7.10
C HIS A 227 -17.32 -10.51 -5.60
N GLN A 228 -16.04 -10.50 -5.20
CA GLN A 228 -15.58 -10.69 -3.83
C GLN A 228 -16.25 -11.91 -3.15
N GLN A 229 -16.37 -13.02 -3.89
CA GLN A 229 -17.04 -14.25 -3.45
C GLN A 229 -16.19 -15.47 -3.80
N LYS A 230 -16.10 -16.43 -2.88
CA LYS A 230 -15.48 -17.73 -3.16
C LYS A 230 -16.35 -18.52 -4.12
N SER A 231 -15.72 -19.18 -5.09
CA SER A 231 -16.40 -20.13 -5.97
C SER A 231 -16.75 -21.41 -5.20
N GLN A 232 -17.79 -22.11 -5.66
CA GLN A 232 -18.11 -23.44 -5.15
C GLN A 232 -16.87 -24.37 -5.22
N LEU A 233 -16.13 -24.30 -6.32
CA LEU A 233 -14.89 -25.06 -6.48
C LEU A 233 -13.87 -24.77 -5.38
N ARG A 234 -13.67 -23.50 -4.98
CA ARG A 234 -12.75 -23.16 -3.89
C ARG A 234 -13.23 -23.71 -2.55
N ASN A 235 -14.53 -23.66 -2.29
CA ASN A 235 -15.10 -24.25 -1.07
C ASN A 235 -14.92 -25.77 -1.06
N ASP A 236 -15.21 -26.44 -2.17
CA ASP A 236 -15.01 -27.89 -2.33
C ASP A 236 -13.53 -28.26 -2.13
N ILE A 237 -12.60 -27.45 -2.68
CA ILE A 237 -11.16 -27.61 -2.50
C ILE A 237 -10.73 -27.40 -1.03
N ALA A 238 -11.26 -26.38 -0.34
CA ALA A 238 -10.94 -26.13 1.06
C ALA A 238 -11.44 -27.27 1.96
N THR A 239 -12.68 -27.71 1.74
CA THR A 239 -13.25 -28.90 2.40
C THR A 239 -12.40 -30.13 2.10
N ALA A 240 -12.01 -30.33 0.85
CA ALA A 240 -11.14 -31.42 0.44
C ALA A 240 -9.75 -31.39 1.10
N GLY A 241 -9.17 -30.20 1.29
CA GLY A 241 -7.90 -30.01 1.96
C GLY A 241 -7.88 -30.55 3.39
N ASN A 242 -9.00 -30.46 4.11
CA ASN A 242 -9.12 -31.01 5.47
C ASN A 242 -8.93 -32.53 5.54
N TYR A 243 -9.20 -33.24 4.43
CA TYR A 243 -9.03 -34.68 4.33
C TYR A 243 -7.69 -35.07 3.70
N GLN A 244 -6.96 -34.12 3.10
CA GLN A 244 -5.76 -34.42 2.31
C GLN A 244 -4.67 -35.11 3.13
N ASP A 245 -4.31 -34.57 4.29
CA ASP A 245 -3.24 -35.12 5.13
C ASP A 245 -3.58 -36.52 5.67
N ASP A 246 -4.85 -36.74 6.03
CA ASP A 246 -5.35 -38.03 6.53
C ASP A 246 -5.40 -39.08 5.41
N LEU A 247 -5.91 -38.70 4.23
CA LEU A 247 -5.93 -39.55 3.05
C LEU A 247 -4.52 -39.90 2.59
N GLU A 248 -3.58 -38.95 2.57
CA GLU A 248 -2.18 -39.23 2.19
C GLU A 248 -1.53 -40.22 3.17
N LYS A 249 -1.68 -40.01 4.48
CA LYS A 249 -1.18 -40.94 5.51
C LYS A 249 -1.79 -42.33 5.39
N THR A 250 -3.04 -42.41 4.95
CA THR A 250 -3.79 -43.67 4.79
C THR A 250 -3.43 -44.41 3.50
N ILE A 251 -3.26 -43.68 2.40
CA ILE A 251 -3.01 -44.24 1.06
C ILE A 251 -1.54 -44.66 0.89
N GLN A 252 -0.59 -43.96 1.53
CA GLN A 252 0.85 -44.27 1.40
C GLN A 252 1.22 -45.71 1.83
N PRO A 253 0.74 -46.24 2.97
CA PRO A 253 0.93 -47.65 3.33
C PRO A 253 0.32 -48.61 2.29
N ILE A 254 -0.92 -48.36 1.86
CA ILE A 254 -1.63 -49.20 0.88
C ILE A 254 -0.87 -49.25 -0.45
N LEU A 255 -0.29 -48.13 -0.87
CA LEU A 255 0.51 -48.06 -2.10
C LEU A 255 1.77 -48.94 -2.00
N LYS A 256 2.38 -49.03 -0.83
CA LYS A 256 3.56 -49.87 -0.61
C LYS A 256 3.19 -51.35 -0.62
N ASP A 257 2.07 -51.69 0.00
CA ASP A 257 1.64 -53.08 0.22
C ASP A 257 0.92 -53.70 -1.00
N ALA A 258 0.25 -52.89 -1.82
CA ALA A 258 -0.48 -53.38 -2.99
C ALA A 258 0.46 -53.87 -4.11
N ASN A 259 0.17 -55.05 -4.67
CA ASN A 259 0.95 -55.68 -5.74
C ASN A 259 0.16 -55.82 -7.06
N SER A 260 -1.14 -55.49 -7.07
CA SER A 260 -2.02 -55.58 -8.23
C SER A 260 -3.13 -54.52 -8.20
N TRP A 261 -3.80 -54.29 -9.34
CA TRP A 261 -5.00 -53.44 -9.39
C TRP A 261 -6.10 -53.94 -8.45
N GLN A 262 -6.26 -55.26 -8.32
CA GLN A 262 -7.27 -55.87 -7.46
C GLN A 262 -6.99 -55.59 -5.98
N ASP A 263 -5.75 -55.79 -5.52
CA ASP A 263 -5.34 -55.51 -4.13
C ASP A 263 -5.48 -54.02 -3.80
N TRP A 264 -5.05 -53.16 -4.72
CA TRP A 264 -5.17 -51.70 -4.59
C TRP A 264 -6.62 -51.28 -4.37
N HIS A 265 -7.52 -51.74 -5.23
CA HIS A 265 -8.93 -51.40 -5.12
C HIS A 265 -9.58 -52.01 -3.88
N GLN A 266 -9.25 -53.24 -3.51
CA GLN A 266 -9.82 -53.91 -2.33
C GLN A 266 -9.40 -53.24 -1.02
N GLN A 267 -8.13 -52.86 -0.88
CA GLN A 267 -7.63 -52.20 0.32
C GLN A 267 -8.19 -50.78 0.48
N LEU A 268 -8.30 -50.02 -0.61
CA LEU A 268 -8.95 -48.71 -0.61
C LEU A 268 -10.44 -48.81 -0.28
N ALA A 269 -11.16 -49.75 -0.91
CA ALA A 269 -12.58 -49.97 -0.64
C ALA A 269 -12.83 -50.41 0.81
N GLY A 270 -11.89 -51.16 1.41
CA GLY A 270 -11.92 -51.54 2.81
C GLY A 270 -12.02 -50.35 3.77
N LEU A 271 -11.51 -49.19 3.35
CA LEU A 271 -11.52 -47.92 4.07
C LEU A 271 -12.59 -46.93 3.57
N GLY A 272 -13.38 -47.28 2.55
CA GLY A 272 -14.38 -46.37 1.96
C GLY A 272 -13.83 -45.38 0.94
N ILE A 273 -12.64 -45.65 0.38
CA ILE A 273 -12.02 -44.85 -0.68
C ILE A 273 -12.17 -45.60 -2.01
N LEU A 274 -12.64 -44.93 -3.05
CA LEU A 274 -12.71 -45.48 -4.41
C LEU A 274 -11.68 -44.81 -5.31
N TYR A 275 -11.07 -45.57 -6.22
CA TYR A 275 -10.15 -45.06 -7.23
C TYR A 275 -10.73 -45.27 -8.63
N GLU A 276 -10.94 -44.20 -9.38
CA GLU A 276 -11.57 -44.26 -10.71
C GLU A 276 -10.73 -43.56 -11.78
N ARG A 277 -10.81 -44.07 -13.02
CA ARG A 277 -10.27 -43.40 -14.20
C ARG A 277 -11.19 -42.27 -14.64
N LYS A 278 -10.64 -41.06 -14.79
CA LYS A 278 -11.34 -39.88 -15.34
C LYS A 278 -10.52 -39.30 -16.48
N ARG A 279 -10.96 -39.54 -17.72
CA ARG A 279 -10.22 -39.24 -18.96
C ARG A 279 -8.81 -39.86 -18.92
N ASN A 280 -7.76 -39.06 -19.10
CA ASN A 280 -6.35 -39.50 -19.09
C ASN A 280 -5.71 -39.52 -17.69
N GLY A 281 -6.52 -39.41 -16.63
CA GLY A 281 -6.04 -39.38 -15.25
C GLY A 281 -6.93 -40.20 -14.32
N SER A 282 -6.70 -40.05 -13.03
CA SER A 282 -7.41 -40.78 -11.99
C SER A 282 -7.88 -39.88 -10.86
N ILE A 283 -8.92 -40.32 -10.18
CA ILE A 283 -9.54 -39.64 -9.05
C ILE A 283 -9.77 -40.61 -7.89
N PHE A 284 -9.68 -40.09 -6.67
CA PHE A 284 -10.23 -40.74 -5.49
C PHE A 284 -11.64 -40.20 -5.24
N LYS A 285 -12.56 -41.06 -4.82
CA LYS A 285 -13.87 -40.66 -4.32
C LYS A 285 -14.06 -41.21 -2.91
N ILE A 286 -14.60 -40.38 -2.02
CA ILE A 286 -15.04 -40.80 -0.69
C ILE A 286 -16.48 -40.35 -0.48
N LYS A 287 -17.20 -41.09 0.36
CA LYS A 287 -18.52 -40.69 0.85
C LYS A 287 -18.40 -40.42 2.34
N THR A 288 -18.73 -39.20 2.75
CA THR A 288 -18.69 -38.75 4.15
C THR A 288 -20.01 -39.04 4.88
N ASP A 289 -20.01 -38.92 6.22
CA ASP A 289 -21.18 -39.21 7.08
C ASP A 289 -22.42 -38.38 6.71
N ASP A 290 -22.23 -37.18 6.16
CA ASP A 290 -23.27 -36.29 5.65
C ASP A 290 -23.79 -36.66 4.24
N GLN A 291 -23.44 -37.86 3.76
CA GLN A 291 -23.73 -38.38 2.42
C GLN A 291 -23.16 -37.56 1.25
N GLN A 292 -22.27 -36.60 1.48
CA GLN A 292 -21.59 -35.89 0.41
C GLN A 292 -20.55 -36.79 -0.26
N SER A 293 -20.48 -36.76 -1.59
CA SER A 293 -19.45 -37.45 -2.36
C SER A 293 -18.32 -36.48 -2.71
N LEU A 294 -17.17 -36.59 -2.05
CA LEU A 294 -15.99 -35.77 -2.35
C LEU A 294 -15.11 -36.49 -3.37
N THR A 295 -14.56 -35.75 -4.33
CA THR A 295 -13.70 -36.28 -5.40
C THR A 295 -12.37 -35.54 -5.46
N PHE A 296 -11.27 -36.28 -5.42
CA PHE A 296 -9.90 -35.75 -5.37
C PHE A 296 -9.10 -36.25 -6.57
N LYS A 297 -8.25 -35.42 -7.18
CA LYS A 297 -7.42 -35.85 -8.31
C LYS A 297 -6.17 -36.59 -7.80
N ALA A 298 -5.96 -37.84 -8.18
CA ALA A 298 -4.86 -38.65 -7.63
C ALA A 298 -3.48 -37.99 -7.78
N SER A 299 -3.22 -37.31 -8.91
CA SER A 299 -1.97 -36.61 -9.17
C SER A 299 -1.71 -35.37 -8.30
N LEU A 300 -2.74 -34.84 -7.64
CA LEU A 300 -2.64 -33.65 -6.80
C LEU A 300 -2.57 -34.01 -5.31
N PHE A 301 -3.14 -35.15 -4.91
CA PHE A 301 -3.38 -35.48 -3.50
C PHE A 301 -2.47 -36.56 -2.92
N CYS A 302 -1.84 -37.44 -3.73
CA CYS A 302 -1.02 -38.55 -3.21
C CYS A 302 0.30 -38.74 -3.98
N ASN A 303 1.05 -37.65 -4.18
CA ASN A 303 2.36 -37.65 -4.88
C ASN A 303 2.28 -38.20 -6.34
N LYS A 304 3.33 -38.05 -7.14
CA LYS A 304 3.35 -38.53 -8.55
C LYS A 304 3.28 -40.06 -8.66
N GLN A 305 3.46 -40.79 -7.57
CA GLN A 305 3.50 -42.25 -7.52
C GLN A 305 2.13 -42.91 -7.70
N VAL A 306 1.05 -42.22 -7.31
CA VAL A 306 -0.32 -42.78 -7.34
C VAL A 306 -1.12 -42.34 -8.57
N THR A 307 -0.45 -41.74 -9.56
CA THR A 307 -1.09 -41.37 -10.82
C THR A 307 -1.39 -42.62 -11.65
N LEU A 308 -2.45 -42.53 -12.47
CA LEU A 308 -2.85 -43.62 -13.35
C LEU A 308 -1.66 -44.16 -14.17
N LYS A 309 -0.88 -43.29 -14.81
CA LYS A 309 0.31 -43.68 -15.59
C LYS A 309 1.40 -44.36 -14.76
N SER A 310 1.64 -43.88 -13.53
CA SER A 310 2.64 -44.48 -12.63
C SER A 310 2.22 -45.87 -12.18
N LEU A 311 0.94 -46.05 -11.85
CA LEU A 311 0.39 -47.35 -11.46
C LEU A 311 0.27 -48.30 -12.65
N GLU A 312 -0.11 -47.81 -13.82
CA GLU A 312 -0.13 -48.59 -15.08
C GLU A 312 1.29 -49.07 -15.45
N LYS A 313 2.32 -48.26 -15.19
CA LYS A 313 3.72 -48.69 -15.34
C LYS A 313 4.11 -49.80 -14.35
N ARG A 314 3.49 -49.85 -13.17
CA ARG A 314 3.79 -50.83 -12.12
C ARG A 314 2.99 -52.13 -12.26
N TRP A 315 1.71 -52.05 -12.65
CA TRP A 315 0.75 -53.17 -12.61
C TRP A 315 0.09 -53.49 -13.96
N GLY A 316 0.43 -52.78 -15.05
CA GLY A 316 -0.16 -52.98 -16.38
C GLY A 316 -1.47 -52.20 -16.58
N GLU A 317 -2.21 -52.50 -17.65
CA GLU A 317 -3.43 -51.76 -18.01
C GLU A 317 -4.44 -51.65 -16.86
N PHE A 318 -5.06 -50.48 -16.72
CA PHE A 318 -6.02 -50.19 -15.66
C PHE A 318 -7.20 -51.17 -15.67
N THR A 319 -7.38 -51.90 -14.57
CA THR A 319 -8.53 -52.78 -14.35
C THR A 319 -9.54 -52.11 -13.40
N PRO A 320 -10.79 -51.86 -13.80
CA PRO A 320 -11.77 -51.21 -12.95
C PRO A 320 -12.20 -52.08 -11.77
N HIS A 321 -12.63 -51.43 -10.69
CA HIS A 321 -13.17 -52.12 -9.51
C HIS A 321 -14.59 -52.66 -9.77
N HIS A 322 -14.92 -53.82 -9.17
CA HIS A 322 -16.21 -54.52 -9.27
C HIS A 322 -16.93 -54.66 -7.91
N ALA A 323 -16.91 -53.66 -7.02
CA ALA A 323 -17.67 -53.74 -5.76
C ALA A 323 -18.76 -52.67 -5.65
N ASP A 324 -19.95 -53.13 -5.24
CA ASP A 324 -21.17 -52.32 -5.05
C ASP A 324 -21.32 -51.74 -3.64
N GLN A 325 -20.34 -51.90 -2.74
CA GLN A 325 -20.46 -51.46 -1.34
C GLN A 325 -19.54 -50.28 -1.02
N ILE A 326 -20.11 -49.09 -0.95
CA ILE A 326 -19.45 -47.87 -0.48
C ILE A 326 -19.55 -47.84 1.05
N LYS A 327 -18.49 -48.26 1.76
CA LYS A 327 -18.35 -47.94 3.18
C LYS A 327 -18.22 -46.42 3.34
N ILE A 328 -18.80 -45.87 4.42
CA ILE A 328 -18.62 -44.47 4.76
C ILE A 328 -17.18 -44.27 5.23
N TYR A 329 -16.49 -43.29 4.64
CA TYR A 329 -15.14 -42.94 5.04
C TYR A 329 -15.20 -42.24 6.39
N GLN A 330 -14.57 -42.83 7.42
CA GLN A 330 -14.42 -42.22 8.74
C GLN A 330 -13.01 -41.64 8.88
N PRO A 331 -12.83 -40.33 8.67
CA PRO A 331 -11.52 -39.72 8.75
C PRO A 331 -11.09 -39.61 10.21
N LYS A 332 -9.79 -39.74 10.46
CA LYS A 332 -9.19 -39.20 11.68
C LYS A 332 -8.94 -37.72 11.45
N LEU A 333 -10.01 -36.93 11.49
CA LEU A 333 -9.90 -35.48 11.37
C LEU A 333 -9.00 -34.96 12.50
N ASN A 334 -7.79 -34.54 12.14
CA ASN A 334 -7.01 -33.67 13.00
C ASN A 334 -7.76 -32.33 13.07
N THR A 335 -8.49 -32.10 14.15
CA THR A 335 -9.08 -30.79 14.49
C THR A 335 -8.02 -29.70 14.70
N THR A 336 -6.74 -30.06 14.61
CA THR A 336 -5.58 -29.21 14.82
C THR A 336 -4.50 -29.51 13.79
N ALA A 337 -4.71 -29.10 12.53
CA ALA A 337 -3.59 -28.56 11.75
C ALA A 337 -3.22 -27.19 12.38
N GLN A 338 -2.80 -27.22 13.64
CA GLN A 338 -2.18 -26.09 14.31
C GLN A 338 -0.78 -26.00 13.72
N HIS A 339 -0.58 -25.04 12.80
CA HIS A 339 0.76 -24.49 12.66
C HIS A 339 1.24 -24.15 14.07
N THR A 340 2.39 -24.68 14.47
CA THR A 340 2.96 -24.33 15.76
C THR A 340 3.08 -22.79 15.82
N PRO A 341 2.76 -22.14 16.96
CA PRO A 341 2.77 -20.68 17.06
C PRO A 341 4.11 -20.04 16.62
N HIS A 342 5.21 -20.77 16.79
CA HIS A 342 6.54 -20.36 16.38
C HIS A 342 6.75 -20.30 14.86
N GLU A 343 6.00 -21.06 14.05
CA GLU A 343 6.07 -20.97 12.59
C GLU A 343 5.17 -19.86 12.05
N SER A 344 3.97 -19.68 12.61
CA SER A 344 3.02 -18.66 12.13
C SER A 344 3.44 -17.23 12.47
N SER A 345 4.24 -17.00 13.51
CA SER A 345 4.88 -15.70 13.78
C SER A 345 5.91 -15.27 12.71
N LYS A 346 6.45 -16.21 11.93
CA LYS A 346 7.34 -15.92 10.79
C LYS A 346 6.56 -15.60 9.52
N ILE A 347 5.32 -16.07 9.40
CA ILE A 347 4.46 -15.86 8.24
C ILE A 347 4.04 -14.39 8.14
N SER A 348 4.02 -13.85 6.93
CA SER A 348 3.52 -12.48 6.68
C SER A 348 2.02 -12.40 6.97
N ALA A 349 1.55 -11.27 7.53
CA ALA A 349 0.13 -11.02 7.77
C ALA A 349 -0.72 -11.24 6.51
N TYR A 350 -0.17 -10.96 5.32
CA TYR A 350 -0.81 -11.23 4.03
C TYR A 350 -1.37 -12.66 3.88
N HIS A 351 -0.70 -13.68 4.44
CA HIS A 351 -1.17 -15.07 4.37
C HIS A 351 -2.17 -15.45 5.46
N LEU A 352 -2.27 -14.63 6.50
CA LEU A 352 -3.10 -14.89 7.68
C LEU A 352 -4.52 -14.35 7.51
N PHE A 353 -4.72 -13.36 6.64
CA PHE A 353 -6.02 -12.75 6.35
C PHE A 353 -6.53 -13.16 4.96
N GLN A 354 -7.85 -13.27 4.84
CA GLN A 354 -8.55 -13.56 3.59
C GLN A 354 -9.15 -12.28 3.01
N ASN A 355 -9.40 -12.25 1.69
CA ASN A 355 -9.97 -11.07 1.03
C ASN A 355 -11.32 -10.63 1.61
N GLU A 356 -12.12 -11.59 2.07
CA GLU A 356 -13.43 -11.38 2.68
C GLU A 356 -13.37 -10.66 4.04
N ASP A 357 -12.23 -10.76 4.75
CA ASP A 357 -12.03 -10.08 6.04
C ASP A 357 -12.01 -8.54 5.89
N PHE A 358 -11.80 -8.05 4.66
CA PHE A 358 -11.71 -6.62 4.32
C PHE A 358 -12.98 -6.07 3.66
N LEU A 359 -14.10 -6.79 3.74
CA LEU A 359 -15.38 -6.35 3.18
C LEU A 359 -16.24 -5.69 4.25
N VAL A 360 -16.83 -4.55 3.91
CA VAL A 360 -17.91 -3.93 4.69
C VAL A 360 -19.15 -4.78 4.48
N LYS A 361 -19.56 -5.47 5.54
CA LYS A 361 -20.62 -6.47 5.49
C LYS A 361 -21.91 -5.92 4.91
N GLU A 362 -22.33 -4.72 5.33
CA GLU A 362 -23.55 -4.07 4.88
C GLU A 362 -23.56 -3.82 3.37
N LEU A 363 -22.45 -3.32 2.81
CA LEU A 363 -22.30 -3.09 1.37
C LEU A 363 -22.25 -4.40 0.60
N HIS A 364 -21.52 -5.39 1.13
CA HIS A 364 -21.39 -6.67 0.47
C HIS A 364 -22.72 -7.44 0.46
N ASP A 365 -23.44 -7.50 1.59
CA ASP A 365 -24.75 -8.15 1.69
C ASP A 365 -25.79 -7.52 0.74
N ALA A 366 -25.78 -6.19 0.62
CA ALA A 366 -26.61 -5.48 -0.35
C ALA A 366 -26.29 -5.91 -1.79
N TYR A 367 -25.00 -5.98 -2.13
CA TYR A 367 -24.55 -6.47 -3.43
C TYR A 367 -24.96 -7.93 -3.67
N LEU A 368 -24.79 -8.82 -2.69
CA LEU A 368 -25.16 -10.23 -2.77
C LEU A 368 -26.64 -10.42 -3.09
N LYS A 369 -27.50 -9.67 -2.39
CA LYS A 369 -28.96 -9.72 -2.58
C LYS A 369 -29.40 -9.25 -3.96
N MET A 370 -28.79 -8.17 -4.46
CA MET A 370 -29.04 -7.70 -5.82
C MET A 370 -28.53 -8.73 -6.84
N LYS A 371 -27.30 -9.22 -6.65
CA LYS A 371 -26.68 -10.20 -7.54
C LYS A 371 -27.48 -11.50 -7.61
N SER A 372 -27.95 -12.05 -6.49
CA SER A 372 -28.76 -13.27 -6.49
C SER A 372 -30.03 -13.11 -7.31
N THR A 373 -30.68 -11.94 -7.23
CA THR A 373 -31.88 -11.63 -8.01
C THR A 373 -31.56 -11.50 -9.51
N LYS A 374 -30.47 -10.80 -9.85
CA LYS A 374 -29.98 -10.65 -11.23
C LYS A 374 -29.55 -11.99 -11.85
N ASP A 375 -28.97 -12.89 -11.05
CA ASP A 375 -28.58 -14.23 -11.48
C ASP A 375 -29.81 -15.07 -11.85
N VAL A 376 -30.91 -14.98 -11.08
CA VAL A 376 -32.19 -15.62 -11.41
C VAL A 376 -32.74 -15.09 -12.74
N TYR A 377 -32.76 -13.77 -12.94
CA TYR A 377 -33.22 -13.19 -14.22
C TYR A 377 -32.35 -13.64 -15.40
N SER A 378 -31.04 -13.69 -15.20
CA SER A 378 -30.07 -14.13 -16.20
C SER A 378 -30.23 -15.61 -16.54
N GLN A 379 -30.49 -16.45 -15.54
CA GLN A 379 -30.75 -17.88 -15.73
C GLN A 379 -32.06 -18.11 -16.50
N ASN A 380 -33.14 -17.41 -16.13
CA ASN A 380 -34.42 -17.47 -16.83
C ASN A 380 -34.27 -17.02 -18.29
N ARG A 381 -33.55 -15.92 -18.52
CA ARG A 381 -33.21 -15.46 -19.87
C ARG A 381 -32.46 -16.53 -20.65
N ARG A 382 -31.38 -17.09 -20.08
CA ARG A 382 -30.60 -18.15 -20.73
C ARG A 382 -31.46 -19.37 -21.08
N SER A 383 -32.39 -19.76 -20.22
CA SER A 383 -33.34 -20.84 -20.51
C SER A 383 -34.17 -20.51 -21.75
N LYS A 384 -34.81 -19.33 -21.81
CA LYS A 384 -35.61 -18.93 -22.97
C LYS A 384 -34.80 -18.86 -24.27
N TYR A 385 -33.54 -18.43 -24.22
CA TYR A 385 -32.66 -18.46 -25.39
C TYR A 385 -32.26 -19.88 -25.81
N ARG A 386 -32.16 -20.83 -24.87
CA ARG A 386 -32.00 -22.26 -25.22
C ARG A 386 -33.23 -22.79 -25.90
N ASP A 387 -34.42 -22.40 -25.45
CA ASP A 387 -35.68 -22.80 -26.08
C ASP A 387 -35.73 -22.28 -27.54
N ILE A 388 -35.40 -21.01 -27.78
CA ILE A 388 -35.31 -20.46 -29.15
C ILE A 388 -34.28 -21.21 -30.01
N ASN A 389 -33.12 -21.55 -29.44
CA ASN A 389 -32.10 -22.31 -30.16
C ASN A 389 -32.59 -23.73 -30.47
N PHE A 390 -33.30 -24.36 -29.54
CA PHE A 390 -33.89 -25.68 -29.73
C PHE A 390 -34.96 -25.65 -30.84
N GLU A 391 -35.87 -24.67 -30.83
CA GLU A 391 -36.84 -24.44 -31.91
C GLU A 391 -36.15 -24.19 -33.26
N ASN A 392 -35.01 -23.48 -33.26
CA ASN A 392 -34.22 -23.28 -34.47
C ASN A 392 -33.64 -24.60 -35.01
N GLU A 393 -33.16 -25.47 -34.13
CA GLU A 393 -32.65 -26.79 -34.51
C GLU A 393 -33.78 -27.71 -35.02
N ILE A 394 -34.97 -27.67 -34.40
CA ILE A 394 -36.17 -28.34 -34.90
C ILE A 394 -36.49 -27.85 -36.32
N TYR A 395 -36.52 -26.53 -36.52
CA TYR A 395 -36.75 -25.93 -37.83
C TYR A 395 -35.74 -26.41 -38.87
N LYS A 396 -34.43 -26.36 -38.55
CA LYS A 396 -33.35 -26.80 -39.47
C LYS A 396 -33.46 -28.26 -39.86
N ASN A 397 -33.79 -29.15 -38.92
CA ASN A 397 -33.82 -30.59 -39.13
C ASN A 397 -35.11 -31.08 -39.81
N ASN A 398 -36.23 -30.36 -39.63
CA ASN A 398 -37.55 -30.77 -40.13
C ASN A 398 -38.07 -29.95 -41.32
N LYS A 399 -37.22 -29.14 -41.97
CA LYS A 399 -37.60 -28.27 -43.11
C LYS A 399 -38.44 -28.98 -44.18
N SER A 400 -38.05 -30.19 -44.55
CA SER A 400 -38.73 -30.99 -45.58
C SER A 400 -40.13 -31.46 -45.16
N SER A 401 -40.34 -31.71 -43.86
CA SER A 401 -41.65 -32.07 -43.30
C SER A 401 -42.61 -30.87 -43.31
N PHE A 402 -42.13 -29.70 -42.88
CA PHE A 402 -42.90 -28.46 -42.91
C PHE A 402 -43.29 -28.05 -44.33
N LEU A 403 -42.36 -28.18 -45.29
CA LEU A 403 -42.62 -27.92 -46.70
C LEU A 403 -43.74 -28.84 -47.24
N LYS A 404 -43.68 -30.15 -46.97
CA LYS A 404 -44.71 -31.11 -47.39
C LYS A 404 -46.07 -30.80 -46.79
N GLN A 405 -46.13 -30.41 -45.51
CA GLN A 405 -47.40 -30.01 -44.87
C GLN A 405 -47.99 -28.75 -45.50
N LEU A 406 -47.17 -27.74 -45.78
CA LEU A 406 -47.63 -26.47 -46.36
C LEU A 406 -48.01 -26.61 -47.84
N GLN A 407 -47.30 -27.43 -48.62
CA GLN A 407 -47.70 -27.78 -49.99
C GLN A 407 -49.07 -28.46 -50.04
N LYS A 408 -49.37 -29.37 -49.09
CA LYS A 408 -50.69 -30.00 -49.00
C LYS A 408 -51.80 -28.98 -48.70
N LYS A 409 -51.47 -27.90 -47.99
CA LYS A 409 -52.40 -26.84 -47.61
C LYS A 409 -52.56 -25.77 -48.69
N PHE A 410 -51.52 -25.55 -49.50
CA PHE A 410 -51.47 -24.55 -50.59
C PHE A 410 -50.93 -25.19 -51.88
N PRO A 411 -51.71 -26.06 -52.55
CA PRO A 411 -51.22 -26.83 -53.71
C PRO A 411 -50.94 -25.98 -54.95
N GLU A 412 -51.49 -24.77 -55.03
CA GLU A 412 -51.33 -23.84 -56.17
C GLU A 412 -50.03 -23.02 -56.12
N GLN A 413 -49.28 -23.08 -55.00
CA GLN A 413 -48.07 -22.28 -54.79
C GLN A 413 -46.80 -23.08 -55.08
N ALA A 414 -45.81 -22.45 -55.71
CA ALA A 414 -44.52 -23.07 -55.99
C ALA A 414 -43.74 -23.40 -54.70
N SER A 415 -43.05 -24.53 -54.70
CA SER A 415 -42.27 -25.03 -53.55
C SER A 415 -41.23 -24.02 -53.05
N ASP A 416 -40.55 -23.32 -53.96
CA ASP A 416 -39.51 -22.35 -53.63
C ASP A 416 -40.10 -21.10 -52.95
N THR A 417 -41.29 -20.68 -53.37
CA THR A 417 -42.05 -19.59 -52.74
C THR A 417 -42.46 -19.97 -51.32
N ILE A 418 -43.00 -21.18 -51.12
CA ILE A 418 -43.36 -21.70 -49.80
C ILE A 418 -42.14 -21.78 -48.88
N TYR A 419 -41.00 -22.27 -49.39
CA TYR A 419 -39.77 -22.38 -48.63
C TYR A 419 -39.22 -21.01 -48.21
N THR A 420 -39.22 -20.04 -49.13
CA THR A 420 -38.78 -18.67 -48.88
C THR A 420 -39.65 -17.98 -47.82
N LEU A 421 -40.97 -18.09 -47.94
CA LEU A 421 -41.90 -17.54 -46.95
C LEU A 421 -41.74 -18.19 -45.58
N LEU A 422 -41.57 -19.52 -45.53
CA LEU A 422 -41.32 -20.26 -44.30
C LEU A 422 -40.01 -19.81 -43.62
N HIS A 423 -38.95 -19.53 -44.41
CA HIS A 423 -37.70 -19.01 -43.89
C HIS A 423 -37.86 -17.60 -43.30
N TYR A 424 -38.51 -16.68 -44.00
CA TYR A 424 -38.76 -15.32 -43.51
C TYR A 424 -39.68 -15.30 -42.29
N GLN A 425 -40.70 -16.15 -42.25
CA GLN A 425 -41.58 -16.30 -41.10
C GLN A 425 -40.80 -16.78 -39.88
N HIS A 426 -40.06 -17.89 -40.00
CA HIS A 426 -39.23 -18.41 -38.90
C HIS A 426 -38.21 -17.38 -38.41
N HIS A 427 -37.55 -16.67 -39.34
CA HIS A 427 -36.61 -15.61 -39.00
C HIS A 427 -37.29 -14.43 -38.27
N THR A 428 -38.49 -14.04 -38.68
CA THR A 428 -39.26 -12.98 -38.04
C THR A 428 -39.73 -13.39 -36.65
N ASP A 429 -40.20 -14.63 -36.48
CA ASP A 429 -40.60 -15.19 -35.19
C ASP A 429 -39.39 -15.21 -34.23
N GLN A 430 -38.25 -15.71 -34.71
CA GLN A 430 -36.95 -15.71 -34.02
C GLN A 430 -36.53 -14.31 -33.55
N LEU A 431 -36.72 -13.27 -34.37
CA LEU A 431 -36.40 -11.88 -33.99
C LEU A 431 -37.39 -11.32 -32.96
N THR A 432 -38.68 -11.55 -33.20
CA THR A 432 -39.78 -11.05 -32.35
C THR A 432 -39.70 -11.65 -30.94
N THR A 433 -39.55 -12.97 -30.82
CA THR A 433 -39.39 -13.62 -29.51
C THR A 433 -38.15 -13.12 -28.77
N ARG A 434 -37.02 -12.91 -29.48
CA ARG A 434 -35.81 -12.34 -28.86
C ARG A 434 -36.04 -10.90 -28.38
N ALA A 435 -36.78 -10.08 -29.12
CA ALA A 435 -37.12 -8.72 -28.75
C ALA A 435 -38.03 -8.69 -27.51
N GLU A 436 -39.05 -9.55 -27.45
CA GLU A 436 -39.93 -9.70 -26.28
C GLU A 436 -39.16 -10.11 -25.03
N ILE A 437 -38.27 -11.11 -25.14
CA ILE A 437 -37.42 -11.55 -24.02
C ILE A 437 -36.53 -10.40 -23.54
N ARG A 438 -35.96 -9.60 -24.45
CA ARG A 438 -35.17 -8.41 -24.10
C ARG A 438 -36.03 -7.40 -23.35
N LYS A 439 -37.25 -7.11 -23.82
CA LYS A 439 -38.19 -6.18 -23.18
C LYS A 439 -38.56 -6.62 -21.75
N VAL A 440 -38.86 -7.91 -21.55
CA VAL A 440 -39.14 -8.46 -20.22
C VAL A 440 -37.92 -8.31 -19.30
N PHE A 441 -36.73 -8.65 -19.80
CA PHE A 441 -35.51 -8.54 -19.01
C PHE A 441 -35.18 -7.09 -18.64
N LEU A 442 -35.37 -6.14 -19.56
CA LEU A 442 -35.19 -4.72 -19.27
C LEU A 442 -36.14 -4.24 -18.18
N SER A 443 -37.43 -4.60 -18.26
CA SER A 443 -38.42 -4.26 -17.23
C SER A 443 -38.08 -4.88 -15.87
N GLN A 444 -37.62 -6.14 -15.84
CA GLN A 444 -37.15 -6.79 -14.62
C GLN A 444 -35.95 -6.07 -13.99
N ASN A 445 -34.97 -5.67 -14.79
CA ASN A 445 -33.82 -4.92 -14.28
C ASN A 445 -34.20 -3.50 -13.84
N GLN A 446 -35.11 -2.82 -14.55
CA GLN A 446 -35.65 -1.53 -14.11
C GLN A 446 -36.34 -1.64 -12.74
N ASN A 447 -37.17 -2.67 -12.55
CA ASN A 447 -37.81 -2.93 -11.26
C ASN A 447 -36.78 -3.27 -10.16
N LEU A 448 -35.77 -4.09 -10.46
CA LEU A 448 -34.69 -4.39 -9.52
C LEU A 448 -33.88 -3.14 -9.17
N SER A 449 -33.59 -2.29 -10.14
CA SER A 449 -32.92 -1.00 -9.92
C SER A 449 -33.75 -0.16 -8.95
N GLN A 450 -35.06 -0.04 -9.16
CA GLN A 450 -35.97 0.69 -8.29
C GLN A 450 -36.04 0.09 -6.88
N GLN A 451 -36.22 -1.23 -6.74
CA GLN A 451 -36.30 -1.89 -5.42
C GLN A 451 -34.99 -1.78 -4.63
N THR A 452 -33.85 -1.94 -5.32
CA THR A 452 -32.51 -1.85 -4.72
C THR A 452 -32.25 -0.43 -4.28
N SER A 453 -32.63 0.53 -5.14
CA SER A 453 -32.65 1.94 -4.84
C SER A 453 -33.49 2.20 -3.59
N GLU A 454 -34.80 1.94 -3.57
CA GLU A 454 -35.69 2.27 -2.46
C GLU A 454 -35.21 1.68 -1.11
N LYS A 455 -34.78 0.42 -1.08
CA LYS A 455 -34.28 -0.24 0.13
C LYS A 455 -32.93 0.30 0.64
N LEU A 456 -32.14 0.91 -0.23
CA LEU A 456 -30.85 1.51 0.12
C LEU A 456 -30.96 3.04 0.27
N PHE A 457 -31.96 3.70 -0.34
CA PHE A 457 -32.13 5.16 -0.33
C PHE A 457 -32.70 5.74 0.96
N ASP A 458 -33.32 4.93 1.82
CA ASP A 458 -33.72 5.36 3.17
C ASP A 458 -32.51 5.81 4.04
N GLN A 459 -31.26 5.66 3.56
CA GLN A 459 -30.02 6.06 4.23
C GLN A 459 -29.06 6.98 3.44
N ASN A 460 -29.50 7.74 2.42
CA ASN A 460 -28.61 8.60 1.58
C ASN A 460 -27.44 7.84 0.90
N PHE A 461 -27.70 6.62 0.43
CA PHE A 461 -26.64 5.64 0.16
C PHE A 461 -26.11 5.61 -1.29
N LEU A 462 -26.99 5.69 -2.30
CA LEU A 462 -26.64 5.55 -3.72
C LEU A 462 -26.87 6.85 -4.52
N SER A 463 -26.30 6.98 -5.72
CA SER A 463 -26.54 8.07 -6.67
C SER A 463 -27.89 7.87 -7.38
N ARG A 464 -28.56 8.98 -7.75
CA ARG A 464 -29.92 8.97 -8.32
C ARG A 464 -30.08 8.18 -9.63
N ASN A 465 -28.98 7.75 -10.27
CA ASN A 465 -28.97 7.07 -11.57
C ASN A 465 -28.56 5.57 -11.47
N PHE A 466 -28.91 4.88 -10.37
CA PHE A 466 -28.58 3.47 -10.20
C PHE A 466 -29.21 2.58 -11.30
N ASP A 467 -28.37 1.92 -12.08
CA ASP A 467 -28.79 1.00 -13.14
C ASP A 467 -28.17 -0.39 -12.93
N SER A 468 -29.00 -1.33 -12.47
CA SER A 468 -28.61 -2.72 -12.25
C SER A 468 -28.09 -3.42 -13.50
N THR A 469 -28.41 -2.96 -14.72
CA THR A 469 -27.91 -3.57 -15.96
C THR A 469 -26.40 -3.37 -16.12
N GLN A 470 -25.88 -2.22 -15.68
CA GLN A 470 -24.46 -1.83 -15.76
C GLN A 470 -23.59 -2.51 -14.70
N ILE A 471 -24.19 -3.18 -13.71
CA ILE A 471 -23.44 -3.83 -12.63
C ILE A 471 -22.96 -5.23 -13.04
N THR A 472 -21.68 -5.40 -13.32
CA THR A 472 -21.08 -6.71 -13.65
C THR A 472 -20.17 -7.24 -12.54
N SER A 473 -19.75 -6.38 -11.63
CA SER A 473 -18.81 -6.67 -10.54
C SER A 473 -19.20 -5.94 -9.25
N TYR A 474 -18.53 -6.28 -8.15
CA TYR A 474 -18.66 -5.54 -6.90
C TYR A 474 -18.12 -4.12 -7.02
N ALA A 475 -17.06 -3.92 -7.80
CA ALA A 475 -16.51 -2.59 -8.07
C ALA A 475 -17.52 -1.70 -8.82
N ASP A 476 -18.26 -2.25 -9.79
CA ASP A 476 -19.32 -1.51 -10.48
C ASP A 476 -20.42 -1.08 -9.50
N PHE A 477 -20.80 -1.96 -8.56
CA PHE A 477 -21.80 -1.65 -7.54
C PHE A 477 -21.36 -0.47 -6.66
N LEU A 478 -20.10 -0.47 -6.22
CA LEU A 478 -19.56 0.59 -5.37
C LEU A 478 -19.55 1.97 -6.04
N ARG A 479 -19.48 2.06 -7.38
CA ARG A 479 -19.52 3.35 -8.11
C ARG A 479 -20.80 4.13 -7.91
N PHE A 480 -21.89 3.40 -7.75
CA PHE A 480 -23.18 4.02 -7.53
C PHE A 480 -23.35 4.47 -6.09
N VAL A 481 -22.44 4.13 -5.17
CA VAL A 481 -22.44 4.65 -3.79
C VAL A 481 -21.80 6.04 -3.79
N SER A 482 -22.40 6.99 -3.05
CA SER A 482 -21.86 8.35 -2.96
C SER A 482 -20.42 8.32 -2.42
N PRO A 483 -19.45 9.07 -3.02
CA PRO A 483 -18.08 9.20 -2.50
C PRO A 483 -18.00 9.70 -1.06
N THR A 484 -19.00 10.45 -0.62
CA THR A 484 -19.09 10.97 0.77
C THR A 484 -19.71 9.97 1.74
N ASN A 485 -20.19 8.81 1.26
CA ASN A 485 -20.79 7.79 2.10
C ASN A 485 -19.74 7.17 3.04
N PRO A 486 -19.98 7.13 4.36
CA PRO A 486 -19.05 6.55 5.33
C PRO A 486 -18.66 5.09 5.03
N LEU A 487 -19.58 4.27 4.53
CA LEU A 487 -19.32 2.86 4.22
C LEU A 487 -18.47 2.69 2.96
N LEU A 488 -18.64 3.53 1.93
CA LEU A 488 -17.76 3.49 0.77
C LEU A 488 -16.34 3.93 1.16
N ILE A 489 -16.23 5.00 1.94
CA ILE A 489 -14.96 5.47 2.50
C ILE A 489 -14.31 4.35 3.33
N GLN A 490 -15.09 3.64 4.15
CA GLN A 490 -14.61 2.50 4.91
C GLN A 490 -14.15 1.37 4.00
N GLN A 491 -14.93 0.99 2.99
CA GLN A 491 -14.62 -0.10 2.08
C GLN A 491 -13.34 0.18 1.28
N GLN A 492 -13.18 1.40 0.76
CA GLN A 492 -11.97 1.82 0.06
C GLN A 492 -10.76 1.75 0.99
N PHE A 493 -10.90 2.29 2.21
CA PHE A 493 -9.83 2.25 3.19
C PHE A 493 -9.42 0.81 3.51
N LEU A 494 -10.36 -0.11 3.76
CA LEU A 494 -10.07 -1.52 4.04
C LEU A 494 -9.32 -2.20 2.88
N PHE A 495 -9.68 -1.92 1.63
CA PHE A 495 -8.96 -2.45 0.48
C PHE A 495 -7.51 -1.98 0.41
N ASP A 496 -7.27 -0.70 0.70
CA ASP A 496 -5.91 -0.15 0.75
C ASP A 496 -5.09 -0.75 1.92
N GLN A 497 -5.75 -1.08 3.04
CA GLN A 497 -5.07 -1.64 4.22
C GLN A 497 -4.72 -3.14 4.12
N ARG A 498 -5.13 -3.85 3.05
CA ARG A 498 -4.72 -5.25 2.80
C ARG A 498 -3.21 -5.44 2.73
N GLN A 499 -2.51 -4.39 2.33
CA GLN A 499 -1.05 -4.36 2.24
C GLN A 499 -0.38 -3.79 3.50
N SER A 500 -1.14 -3.52 4.57
CA SER A 500 -0.55 -3.04 5.83
C SER A 500 0.49 -4.02 6.35
N LYS A 501 1.64 -3.48 6.76
CA LYS A 501 2.75 -4.24 7.34
C LYS A 501 2.68 -4.32 8.86
N ASN A 502 1.81 -3.52 9.49
CA ASN A 502 1.71 -3.41 10.94
C ASN A 502 0.79 -4.50 11.47
N PHE A 503 1.37 -5.46 12.18
CA PHE A 503 0.68 -6.64 12.65
C PHE A 503 1.12 -7.00 14.07
N ILE A 504 0.13 -7.27 14.92
CA ILE A 504 0.32 -7.77 16.27
C ILE A 504 -0.06 -9.25 16.25
N TYR A 505 0.93 -10.12 16.40
CA TYR A 505 0.73 -11.56 16.41
C TYR A 505 0.39 -12.03 17.83
N GLN A 506 -0.72 -12.75 17.95
CA GLN A 506 -1.12 -13.49 19.15
C GLN A 506 -2.16 -14.53 18.71
N GLU A 507 -1.80 -15.81 18.78
CA GLU A 507 -2.75 -16.86 18.42
C GLU A 507 -3.84 -16.98 19.50
N ASN A 508 -5.09 -16.90 19.07
CA ASN A 508 -6.28 -17.13 19.88
C ASN A 508 -7.26 -18.06 19.13
N PRO A 509 -7.26 -19.37 19.45
CA PRO A 509 -8.15 -20.36 18.82
C PRO A 509 -9.64 -20.12 19.03
N GLU A 510 -10.05 -19.29 20.00
CA GLU A 510 -11.47 -18.99 20.27
C GLU A 510 -12.09 -18.11 19.17
N ILE A 511 -11.26 -17.36 18.43
CA ILE A 511 -11.70 -16.46 17.37
C ILE A 511 -11.94 -17.26 16.10
N LYS A 512 -13.21 -17.60 15.83
CA LYS A 512 -13.59 -18.38 14.64
C LYS A 512 -13.66 -17.56 13.35
N THR A 513 -14.07 -16.30 13.44
CA THR A 513 -14.27 -15.40 12.29
C THR A 513 -13.52 -14.10 12.51
N ALA A 514 -12.95 -13.55 11.44
CA ALA A 514 -12.32 -12.24 11.52
C ALA A 514 -13.35 -11.16 11.88
N LYS A 515 -12.92 -10.15 12.63
CA LYS A 515 -13.74 -9.01 13.03
C LYS A 515 -12.99 -7.70 12.80
N ILE A 516 -13.66 -6.72 12.20
CA ILE A 516 -13.14 -5.36 12.07
C ILE A 516 -13.23 -4.69 13.45
N LEU A 517 -12.13 -4.11 13.91
CA LEU A 517 -12.06 -3.31 15.12
C LEU A 517 -12.33 -1.85 14.76
N PHE A 518 -13.21 -1.20 15.51
CA PHE A 518 -13.58 0.20 15.33
C PHE A 518 -13.09 1.05 16.50
N ASP A 519 -12.85 2.33 16.22
CA ASP A 519 -12.54 3.30 17.26
C ASP A 519 -13.74 3.49 18.19
N SER A 520 -13.50 3.45 19.50
CA SER A 520 -14.52 3.69 20.52
C SER A 520 -15.05 5.13 20.48
N ASN A 521 -14.25 6.09 19.98
CA ASN A 521 -14.62 7.51 19.89
C ASN A 521 -15.34 7.86 18.56
N ASP A 522 -15.03 7.15 17.47
CA ASP A 522 -15.75 7.24 16.19
C ASP A 522 -16.05 5.81 15.70
N PRO A 523 -17.25 5.25 16.02
CA PRO A 523 -17.61 3.88 15.68
C PRO A 523 -17.64 3.56 14.18
N LYS A 524 -17.48 4.56 13.30
CA LYS A 524 -17.41 4.38 11.84
C LYS A 524 -15.96 4.32 11.34
N GLU A 525 -14.98 4.56 12.19
CA GLU A 525 -13.57 4.48 11.82
C GLU A 525 -12.96 3.14 12.18
N PRO A 526 -12.56 2.33 11.19
CA PRO A 526 -11.89 1.09 11.46
C PRO A 526 -10.42 1.35 11.83
N ILE A 527 -9.91 0.61 12.80
CA ILE A 527 -8.54 0.76 13.36
C ILE A 527 -7.69 -0.49 13.17
N GLY A 528 -8.32 -1.64 12.89
CA GLY A 528 -7.64 -2.87 12.54
C GLY A 528 -8.61 -4.01 12.24
N ILE A 529 -8.10 -5.19 11.90
CA ILE A 529 -8.88 -6.43 11.79
C ILE A 529 -8.23 -7.49 12.67
N GLN A 530 -9.03 -8.13 13.51
CA GLN A 530 -8.60 -9.25 14.33
C GLN A 530 -9.08 -10.57 13.71
N ASN A 531 -8.20 -11.56 13.67
CA ASN A 531 -8.54 -12.96 13.40
C ASN A 531 -7.88 -13.87 14.45
N ARG A 532 -7.92 -15.19 14.23
CA ARG A 532 -7.31 -16.17 15.14
C ARG A 532 -5.80 -16.05 15.34
N TYR A 533 -5.08 -15.37 14.45
CA TYR A 533 -3.62 -15.26 14.49
C TYR A 533 -3.13 -13.94 15.11
N GLY A 534 -4.01 -12.94 15.20
CA GLY A 534 -3.66 -11.63 15.74
C GLY A 534 -4.46 -10.49 15.14
N ILE A 535 -3.88 -9.29 15.19
CA ILE A 535 -4.52 -8.04 14.77
C ILE A 535 -3.67 -7.35 13.70
N LEU A 536 -4.24 -7.17 12.51
CA LEU A 536 -3.71 -6.30 11.47
C LEU A 536 -4.09 -4.86 11.78
N VAL A 537 -3.10 -4.02 12.07
CA VAL A 537 -3.29 -2.62 12.45
C VAL A 537 -3.22 -1.73 11.22
N PHE A 538 -4.14 -0.77 11.14
CA PHE A 538 -4.26 0.13 9.99
C PHE A 538 -3.38 1.37 10.11
N SER A 539 -3.15 2.06 8.98
CA SER A 539 -2.27 3.23 8.85
C SER A 539 -2.67 4.40 9.75
N ASN A 540 -3.94 4.51 10.12
CA ASN A 540 -4.49 5.56 10.99
C ASN A 540 -4.23 5.31 12.49
N TYR A 541 -3.17 4.56 12.84
CA TYR A 541 -2.88 4.20 14.23
C TYR A 541 -2.49 5.42 15.07
N SER A 542 -2.85 5.36 16.34
CA SER A 542 -2.47 6.26 17.42
C SER A 542 -2.30 5.44 18.69
N ILE A 543 -1.80 6.03 19.77
CA ILE A 543 -1.65 5.33 21.06
C ILE A 543 -2.99 4.85 21.58
N THR A 544 -4.01 5.71 21.55
CA THR A 544 -5.36 5.36 21.97
C THR A 544 -5.93 4.19 21.17
N ARG A 545 -5.73 4.18 19.85
CA ARG A 545 -6.19 3.09 18.97
C ARG A 545 -5.42 1.80 19.18
N LEU A 546 -4.11 1.90 19.38
CA LEU A 546 -3.28 0.73 19.71
C LEU A 546 -3.69 0.12 21.05
N GLN A 547 -3.97 0.94 22.07
CA GLN A 547 -4.53 0.46 23.34
C GLN A 547 -5.87 -0.26 23.15
N GLN A 548 -6.76 0.28 22.31
CA GLN A 548 -8.03 -0.39 21.97
C GLN A 548 -7.79 -1.73 21.26
N CYS A 549 -6.80 -1.82 20.37
CA CYS A 549 -6.40 -3.08 19.76
C CYS A 549 -5.86 -4.08 20.81
N LEU A 550 -4.99 -3.63 21.71
CA LEU A 550 -4.41 -4.47 22.77
C LEU A 550 -5.46 -5.02 23.74
N LYS A 551 -6.54 -4.26 24.03
CA LYS A 551 -7.66 -4.74 24.86
C LYS A 551 -8.41 -5.93 24.25
N ASN A 552 -8.27 -6.16 22.94
CA ASN A 552 -8.89 -7.31 22.26
C ASN A 552 -8.00 -8.57 22.28
N LEU A 553 -6.78 -8.47 22.82
CA LEU A 553 -5.84 -9.58 22.93
C LEU A 553 -6.07 -10.35 24.24
N HIS A 554 -5.76 -11.65 24.24
CA HIS A 554 -5.81 -12.49 25.42
C HIS A 554 -4.72 -12.07 26.43
N PRO A 555 -5.03 -11.88 27.73
CA PRO A 555 -4.09 -11.34 28.70
C PRO A 555 -2.90 -12.26 29.01
N GLU A 556 -3.09 -13.58 28.88
CA GLU A 556 -2.08 -14.59 29.28
C GLU A 556 -1.19 -15.07 28.12
N HIS A 557 -1.50 -14.70 26.87
CA HIS A 557 -0.74 -15.19 25.71
C HIS A 557 0.38 -14.21 25.32
N GLU A 558 1.53 -14.76 24.94
CA GLU A 558 2.65 -13.97 24.41
C GLU A 558 2.25 -13.22 23.13
N VAL A 559 2.76 -11.99 23.02
CA VAL A 559 2.49 -11.11 21.88
C VAL A 559 3.80 -10.75 21.20
N SER A 560 3.82 -10.83 19.87
CA SER A 560 4.93 -10.32 19.06
C SER A 560 4.43 -9.33 18.01
N VAL A 561 5.33 -8.46 17.50
CA VAL A 561 4.95 -7.41 16.55
C VAL A 561 5.84 -7.35 15.32
N ARG A 562 5.22 -7.05 14.19
CA ARG A 562 5.85 -6.76 12.90
C ARG A 562 5.29 -5.46 12.34
N GLY A 563 6.09 -4.67 11.63
CA GLY A 563 5.66 -3.40 11.07
C GLY A 563 6.76 -2.35 10.97
N SER A 564 6.35 -1.10 10.78
CA SER A 564 7.23 0.06 10.73
C SER A 564 8.01 0.23 12.05
N SER A 565 9.15 0.92 11.98
CA SER A 565 9.92 1.32 13.18
C SER A 565 9.05 2.07 14.18
N ASP A 566 8.21 2.98 13.67
CA ASP A 566 7.36 3.86 14.46
C ASP A 566 6.29 3.06 15.19
N PHE A 567 5.63 2.15 14.49
CA PHE A 567 4.66 1.23 15.07
C PHE A 567 5.30 0.35 16.17
N LYS A 568 6.48 -0.24 15.89
CA LYS A 568 7.19 -1.08 16.86
C LYS A 568 7.60 -0.31 18.12
N ASN A 569 8.04 0.94 17.96
CA ASN A 569 8.42 1.80 19.08
C ASN A 569 7.21 2.15 19.95
N LEU A 570 6.08 2.53 19.35
CA LEU A 570 4.83 2.77 20.06
C LEU A 570 4.38 1.52 20.83
N PHE A 571 4.42 0.35 20.19
CA PHE A 571 4.07 -0.91 20.85
C PHE A 571 5.00 -1.24 22.02
N LYS A 572 6.33 -1.03 21.86
CA LYS A 572 7.32 -1.25 22.93
C LYS A 572 7.05 -0.33 24.12
N MET A 573 6.73 0.94 23.86
CA MET A 573 6.35 1.90 24.90
C MET A 573 5.07 1.46 25.64
N LEU A 574 4.01 1.08 24.92
CA LEU A 574 2.76 0.56 25.51
C LEU A 574 3.01 -0.69 26.37
N SER A 575 3.92 -1.56 25.95
CA SER A 575 4.25 -2.79 26.67
C SER A 575 5.03 -2.53 27.97
N LYS A 576 5.89 -1.50 27.99
CA LYS A 576 6.64 -1.10 29.20
C LYS A 576 5.75 -0.48 30.27
N HIS A 577 4.72 0.23 29.86
CA HIS A 577 3.88 1.05 30.73
C HIS A 577 2.45 0.52 30.85
N LYS A 578 2.27 -0.81 30.91
CA LYS A 578 0.95 -1.45 31.05
C LYS A 578 0.16 -0.97 32.27
N SER A 579 0.84 -0.58 33.35
CA SER A 579 0.25 -0.11 34.61
C SER A 579 -0.09 1.37 34.65
N ASN A 580 0.30 2.16 33.65
CA ASN A 580 0.20 3.62 33.68
C ASN A 580 -0.86 4.11 32.70
N GLU A 581 -1.55 5.18 33.06
CA GLU A 581 -2.46 5.86 32.14
C GLU A 581 -1.62 6.65 31.13
N ILE A 582 -1.57 6.15 29.89
CA ILE A 582 -0.93 6.85 28.78
C ILE A 582 -2.00 7.64 28.04
N GLN A 583 -1.88 8.96 28.02
CA GLN A 583 -2.83 9.84 27.36
C GLN A 583 -2.34 10.29 25.98
N ASP A 584 -3.27 10.23 25.01
CA ASP A 584 -3.17 10.86 23.71
C ASP A 584 -3.88 12.20 23.76
N THR A 585 -3.30 13.19 23.14
CA THR A 585 -3.57 14.60 23.41
C THR A 585 -4.17 15.29 22.20
N ASN A 586 -4.04 14.65 21.05
CA ASN A 586 -4.87 14.86 19.89
C ASN A 586 -5.71 13.59 19.62
N LYS A 587 -6.57 13.23 20.59
CA LYS A 587 -7.43 12.03 20.52
C LYS A 587 -8.28 12.00 19.24
N SER A 588 -8.73 13.18 18.83
CA SER A 588 -9.57 13.37 17.64
C SER A 588 -8.78 13.39 16.33
N ARG A 589 -7.44 13.31 16.38
CA ARG A 589 -6.55 13.33 15.21
C ARG A 589 -6.84 14.50 14.26
N THR A 590 -7.12 15.67 14.83
CA THR A 590 -7.41 16.90 14.09
C THR A 590 -6.12 17.45 13.47
N LEU A 591 -6.25 18.02 12.27
CA LEU A 591 -5.14 18.67 11.57
C LEU A 591 -5.23 20.20 11.75
N PRO A 592 -4.07 20.91 11.78
CA PRO A 592 -4.09 22.36 11.82
C PRO A 592 -4.56 22.95 10.49
N ALA A 593 -5.20 24.12 10.55
CA ALA A 593 -5.50 24.91 9.37
C ALA A 593 -4.26 25.70 8.94
N LEU A 594 -3.60 25.28 7.86
CA LEU A 594 -2.38 25.92 7.35
C LEU A 594 -2.68 27.02 6.32
N SER A 595 -3.95 27.22 5.97
CA SER A 595 -4.40 28.17 4.93
C SER A 595 -4.03 29.64 5.21
N GLU A 596 -3.74 29.98 6.46
CA GLU A 596 -3.41 31.34 6.90
C GLU A 596 -1.90 31.66 6.80
N LEU A 597 -1.06 30.66 6.53
CA LEU A 597 0.39 30.85 6.42
C LEU A 597 0.78 31.52 5.09
N SER A 598 1.86 32.29 5.12
CA SER A 598 2.47 32.87 3.92
C SER A 598 3.04 31.79 2.99
N LEU A 599 3.23 32.13 1.71
CA LEU A 599 3.80 31.20 0.73
C LEU A 599 5.20 30.70 1.12
N GLU A 600 6.03 31.54 1.74
CA GLU A 600 7.36 31.16 2.23
C GLU A 600 7.29 30.18 3.40
N GLN A 601 6.41 30.42 4.36
CA GLN A 601 6.16 29.48 5.47
C GLN A 601 5.65 28.15 4.94
N LEU A 602 4.77 28.15 3.93
CA LEU A 602 4.29 26.93 3.30
C LEU A 602 5.39 26.16 2.54
N GLN A 603 6.35 26.85 1.93
CA GLN A 603 7.54 26.20 1.34
C GLN A 603 8.39 25.50 2.42
N ILE A 604 8.59 26.15 3.57
CA ILE A 604 9.30 25.55 4.70
C ILE A 604 8.53 24.33 5.22
N ALA A 605 7.21 24.45 5.39
CA ALA A 605 6.35 23.35 5.82
C ALA A 605 6.44 22.15 4.87
N PHE A 606 6.32 22.39 3.56
CA PHE A 606 6.44 21.35 2.54
C PHE A 606 7.77 20.61 2.64
N LYS A 607 8.89 21.36 2.70
CA LYS A 607 10.23 20.78 2.81
C LYS A 607 10.37 19.90 4.04
N GLN A 608 9.91 20.36 5.21
CA GLN A 608 10.06 19.61 6.46
C GLN A 608 9.18 18.35 6.49
N LEU A 609 7.93 18.42 6.00
CA LEU A 609 7.06 17.26 5.86
C LEU A 609 7.62 16.22 4.87
N TYR A 610 8.17 16.67 3.75
CA TYR A 610 8.82 15.78 2.79
C TYR A 610 9.99 15.03 3.44
N GLN A 611 10.83 15.72 4.23
CA GLN A 611 11.93 15.06 4.95
C GLN A 611 11.41 14.07 6.01
N HIS A 612 10.31 14.38 6.70
CA HIS A 612 9.67 13.47 7.64
C HIS A 612 9.30 12.14 6.97
N PHE A 613 8.52 12.17 5.88
CA PHE A 613 8.14 10.95 5.15
C PHE A 613 9.34 10.22 4.52
N LYS A 614 10.38 10.94 4.11
CA LYS A 614 11.61 10.30 3.64
C LYS A 614 12.32 9.53 4.76
N THR A 615 12.34 10.07 5.99
CA THR A 615 12.95 9.39 7.14
C THR A 615 12.16 8.19 7.67
N THR A 616 10.85 8.10 7.39
CA THR A 616 10.02 6.93 7.74
C THR A 616 10.27 5.73 6.81
N GLY A 617 11.15 5.87 5.82
CA GLY A 617 11.52 4.82 4.86
C GLY A 617 10.62 4.75 3.65
N GLU A 618 9.81 5.79 3.38
CA GLU A 618 9.01 5.87 2.16
C GLU A 618 9.87 6.23 0.95
N CYS A 619 9.50 5.70 -0.22
CA CYS A 619 10.18 6.06 -1.46
C CYS A 619 9.91 7.54 -1.81
N LYS A 620 10.77 8.12 -2.66
CA LYS A 620 10.77 9.57 -2.94
C LYS A 620 9.41 10.08 -3.44
N SER A 621 8.78 9.35 -4.36
CA SER A 621 7.47 9.74 -4.91
C SER A 621 6.37 9.63 -3.86
N THR A 622 6.39 8.57 -3.03
CA THR A 622 5.42 8.40 -1.94
C THR A 622 5.52 9.52 -0.93
N ALA A 623 6.73 9.91 -0.54
CA ALA A 623 6.94 11.05 0.35
C ALA A 623 6.37 12.35 -0.25
N LEU A 624 6.54 12.60 -1.55
CA LEU A 624 5.98 13.78 -2.23
C LEU A 624 4.44 13.74 -2.26
N ILE A 625 3.85 12.63 -2.69
CA ILE A 625 2.39 12.48 -2.78
C ILE A 625 1.75 12.58 -1.39
N LYS A 626 2.32 11.92 -0.37
CA LYS A 626 1.82 12.03 1.01
C LYS A 626 1.97 13.43 1.58
N THR A 627 3.05 14.15 1.28
CA THR A 627 3.23 15.55 1.69
C THR A 627 2.15 16.45 1.10
N GLY A 628 1.94 16.37 -0.22
CA GLY A 628 0.91 17.16 -0.90
C GLY A 628 -0.50 16.83 -0.40
N LEU A 629 -0.80 15.53 -0.20
CA LEU A 629 -2.10 15.08 0.29
C LEU A 629 -2.36 15.54 1.73
N LEU A 630 -1.34 15.49 2.61
CA LEU A 630 -1.44 15.95 3.99
C LEU A 630 -1.68 17.46 4.06
N LEU A 631 -0.95 18.25 3.28
CA LEU A 631 -1.16 19.70 3.19
C LEU A 631 -2.55 20.05 2.64
N ASN A 632 -3.07 19.27 1.69
CA ASN A 632 -4.44 19.43 1.23
C ASN A 632 -5.46 19.15 2.36
N CYS A 633 -5.23 18.10 3.17
CA CYS A 633 -6.04 17.84 4.36
C CYS A 633 -5.98 18.97 5.40
N CYS A 634 -4.92 19.79 5.41
CA CYS A 634 -4.77 21.02 6.21
C CYS A 634 -5.38 22.28 5.60
N GLY A 635 -6.12 22.15 4.48
CA GLY A 635 -6.82 23.26 3.84
C GLY A 635 -6.05 24.00 2.74
N ILE A 636 -4.88 23.50 2.33
CA ILE A 636 -4.13 24.09 1.21
C ILE A 636 -4.74 23.66 -0.12
N LYS A 637 -5.01 24.64 -1.00
CA LYS A 637 -5.59 24.38 -2.33
C LYS A 637 -4.54 23.79 -3.27
N LEU A 638 -4.98 23.01 -4.25
CA LEU A 638 -4.08 22.40 -5.24
C LEU A 638 -3.25 23.45 -6.00
N SER A 639 -3.84 24.58 -6.38
CA SER A 639 -3.11 25.67 -7.07
C SER A 639 -1.93 26.21 -6.24
N GLN A 640 -2.08 26.29 -4.92
CA GLN A 640 -1.00 26.67 -4.01
C GLN A 640 0.05 25.56 -3.92
N LEU A 641 -0.37 24.29 -3.81
CA LEU A 641 0.54 23.14 -3.77
C LEU A 641 1.41 23.06 -5.02
N THR A 642 0.83 23.28 -6.21
CA THR A 642 1.56 23.30 -7.48
C THR A 642 2.63 24.40 -7.49
N SER A 643 2.28 25.61 -7.04
CA SER A 643 3.23 26.72 -6.94
C SER A 643 4.35 26.46 -5.92
N ILE A 644 4.01 25.86 -4.77
CA ILE A 644 4.97 25.49 -3.73
C ILE A 644 5.94 24.43 -4.26
N LEU A 645 5.43 23.37 -4.88
CA LEU A 645 6.23 22.29 -5.44
C LEU A 645 7.22 22.83 -6.48
N ALA A 646 6.74 23.62 -7.44
CA ALA A 646 7.58 24.24 -8.46
C ALA A 646 8.70 25.09 -7.85
N THR A 647 8.37 25.91 -6.84
CA THR A 647 9.35 26.78 -6.17
C THR A 647 10.38 25.99 -5.37
N CYS A 648 9.95 24.95 -4.64
CA CYS A 648 10.85 24.11 -3.86
C CYS A 648 11.83 23.32 -4.74
N ILE A 649 11.42 22.93 -5.94
CA ILE A 649 12.30 22.28 -6.93
C ILE A 649 13.30 23.30 -7.49
N GLN A 650 12.86 24.49 -7.88
CA GLN A 650 13.74 25.57 -8.37
C GLN A 650 14.81 25.96 -7.34
N LYS A 651 14.46 26.00 -6.05
CA LYS A 651 15.40 26.30 -4.95
C LYS A 651 16.31 25.12 -4.56
N HIS A 652 16.31 24.01 -5.32
CA HIS A 652 17.06 22.78 -5.03
C HIS A 652 16.78 22.18 -3.63
N GLN A 653 15.58 22.40 -3.10
CA GLN A 653 15.19 21.89 -1.77
C GLN A 653 14.57 20.48 -1.83
N LEU A 654 14.17 20.05 -3.02
CA LEU A 654 13.60 18.75 -3.37
C LEU A 654 14.50 18.07 -4.44
N PRO A 655 14.31 16.76 -4.71
CA PRO A 655 15.00 16.11 -5.83
C PRO A 655 14.81 16.91 -7.12
N GLN A 656 15.86 17.03 -7.94
CA GLN A 656 15.71 17.55 -9.29
C GLN A 656 14.79 16.61 -10.07
N LEU A 657 13.60 17.11 -10.39
CA LEU A 657 12.62 16.48 -11.26
C LEU A 657 12.52 17.37 -12.51
N ASN A 658 12.50 16.75 -13.70
CA ASN A 658 12.25 17.50 -14.92
C ASN A 658 10.79 18.01 -14.94
N GLN A 659 10.44 18.82 -15.95
CA GLN A 659 9.11 19.43 -16.04
C GLN A 659 7.99 18.38 -16.24
N ASP A 660 8.27 17.30 -16.96
CA ASP A 660 7.30 16.25 -17.24
C ASP A 660 6.99 15.41 -16.00
N ASP A 661 8.01 15.01 -15.24
CA ASP A 661 7.88 14.29 -13.97
C ASP A 661 7.09 15.09 -12.94
N GLN A 662 7.32 16.41 -12.90
CA GLN A 662 6.53 17.32 -12.05
C GLN A 662 5.06 17.31 -12.46
N SER A 663 4.78 17.36 -13.76
CA SER A 663 3.42 17.36 -14.30
C SER A 663 2.70 16.06 -13.93
N ILE A 664 3.33 14.90 -14.13
CA ILE A 664 2.80 13.58 -13.75
C ILE A 664 2.47 13.52 -12.24
N LEU A 665 3.35 14.02 -11.38
CA LEU A 665 3.12 14.03 -9.93
C LEU A 665 1.97 14.95 -9.51
N ILE A 666 1.90 16.16 -10.08
CA ILE A 666 0.81 17.11 -9.82
C ILE A 666 -0.52 16.51 -10.27
N GLU A 667 -0.51 15.86 -11.42
CA GLU A 667 -1.69 15.23 -12.00
C GLU A 667 -2.17 14.04 -11.18
N ARG A 668 -1.23 13.23 -10.68
CA ARG A 668 -1.56 12.16 -9.73
C ARG A 668 -2.18 12.72 -8.44
N LEU A 669 -1.61 13.81 -7.92
CA LEU A 669 -2.13 14.47 -6.72
C LEU A 669 -3.53 15.06 -6.97
N HIS A 670 -3.74 15.68 -8.13
CA HIS A 670 -5.06 16.15 -8.58
C HIS A 670 -6.08 15.02 -8.53
N ASN A 671 -5.79 13.89 -9.18
CA ASN A 671 -6.71 12.75 -9.21
C ASN A 671 -7.02 12.23 -7.81
N LEU A 672 -6.03 12.12 -6.91
CA LEU A 672 -6.29 11.71 -5.52
C LEU A 672 -7.15 12.70 -4.73
N ILE A 673 -6.96 14.01 -4.91
CA ILE A 673 -7.71 15.04 -4.18
C ILE A 673 -9.17 15.11 -4.66
N TYR A 674 -9.41 15.01 -5.97
CA TYR A 674 -10.74 15.21 -6.55
C TYR A 674 -11.58 13.94 -6.63
N THR A 675 -10.97 12.76 -6.70
CA THR A 675 -11.73 11.48 -6.76
C THR A 675 -11.99 10.86 -5.39
N GLN A 676 -11.31 11.32 -4.33
CA GLN A 676 -11.42 10.76 -2.98
C GLN A 676 -11.95 11.81 -1.99
N ALA A 677 -12.82 11.38 -1.07
CA ALA A 677 -13.29 12.25 -0.01
C ALA A 677 -12.14 12.66 0.93
N SER A 678 -12.10 13.93 1.37
CA SER A 678 -11.09 14.40 2.32
C SER A 678 -11.04 13.55 3.61
N LYS A 679 -12.18 13.06 4.10
CA LYS A 679 -12.24 12.12 5.25
C LYS A 679 -11.52 10.79 4.97
N LEU A 680 -11.47 10.30 3.73
CA LEU A 680 -10.67 9.14 3.37
C LEU A 680 -9.18 9.48 3.41
N ASN A 681 -8.78 10.59 2.80
CA ASN A 681 -7.39 11.02 2.71
C ASN A 681 -6.75 11.19 4.11
N LYS A 682 -7.49 11.74 5.08
CA LYS A 682 -7.05 11.88 6.48
C LYS A 682 -6.75 10.53 7.17
N LYS A 683 -7.30 9.40 6.70
CA LYS A 683 -7.08 8.07 7.30
C LYS A 683 -5.74 7.44 6.91
N TYR A 684 -5.02 7.97 5.92
CA TYR A 684 -3.72 7.41 5.52
C TYR A 684 -2.55 7.85 6.43
N PHE A 685 -2.79 8.82 7.32
CA PHE A 685 -1.77 9.40 8.19
C PHE A 685 -1.91 8.86 9.62
N ASN A 686 -0.81 8.55 10.30
CA ASN A 686 -0.85 8.13 11.71
C ASN A 686 -0.77 9.36 12.65
N SER A 687 -0.82 9.15 13.97
CA SER A 687 -0.74 10.27 14.93
C SER A 687 0.58 11.05 14.85
N ASN A 688 1.71 10.37 14.57
CA ASN A 688 3.02 11.01 14.46
C ASN A 688 3.08 11.96 13.25
N ASP A 689 2.46 11.60 12.13
CA ASP A 689 2.37 12.48 10.95
C ASP A 689 1.54 13.75 11.26
N ILE A 690 0.46 13.60 12.02
CA ILE A 690 -0.41 14.70 12.43
C ILE A 690 0.30 15.62 13.44
N GLU A 691 0.95 15.04 14.44
CA GLU A 691 1.72 15.79 15.45
C GLU A 691 2.88 16.56 14.81
N GLN A 692 3.58 15.96 13.85
CA GLN A 692 4.63 16.64 13.09
C GLN A 692 4.08 17.86 12.34
N THR A 693 2.84 17.79 11.87
CA THR A 693 2.17 18.92 11.19
C THR A 693 1.82 20.04 12.18
N TRP A 694 1.35 19.70 13.38
CA TRP A 694 1.12 20.69 14.44
C TRP A 694 2.40 21.36 14.92
N GLN A 695 3.49 20.58 15.08
CA GLN A 695 4.80 21.14 15.41
C GLN A 695 5.24 22.20 14.39
N LEU A 696 5.00 21.92 13.10
CA LEU A 696 5.27 22.87 12.03
C LEU A 696 4.40 24.11 12.13
N TYR A 697 3.09 23.94 12.33
CA TYR A 697 2.15 25.05 12.52
C TYR A 697 2.63 26.01 13.62
N PHE A 698 2.94 25.50 14.81
CA PHE A 698 3.44 26.32 15.91
C PHE A 698 4.79 26.97 15.59
N SER A 699 5.71 26.22 14.96
CA SER A 699 7.02 26.78 14.60
C SER A 699 6.93 27.95 13.63
N LEU A 700 6.00 27.91 12.68
CA LEU A 700 5.85 28.91 11.63
C LEU A 700 5.03 30.11 12.10
N GLN A 701 3.99 29.90 12.91
CA GLN A 701 3.22 30.97 13.55
C GLN A 701 4.08 31.78 14.54
N HIS A 702 5.04 31.15 15.21
CA HIS A 702 5.90 31.76 16.23
C HIS A 702 7.33 32.05 15.76
N GLN A 703 7.60 32.06 14.45
CA GLN A 703 8.86 32.63 13.95
C GLN A 703 8.83 34.14 14.25
N PRO A 704 9.70 34.69 15.14
CA PRO A 704 9.95 36.11 15.08
C PRO A 704 10.49 36.38 13.68
N MET A 705 9.91 37.36 12.99
CA MET A 705 10.45 37.90 11.75
C MET A 705 11.96 37.97 11.90
N ILE A 706 12.69 37.12 11.17
CA ILE A 706 14.14 37.28 11.02
C ILE A 706 14.27 38.53 10.17
N ASN A 707 14.22 39.67 10.85
CA ASN A 707 14.55 40.94 10.26
C ASN A 707 16.07 40.92 10.16
N GLU A 708 16.57 40.87 8.93
CA GLU A 708 17.93 41.26 8.60
C GLU A 708 18.15 42.68 9.13
N LYS A 709 18.68 42.76 10.36
CA LYS A 709 19.46 43.87 10.96
C LYS A 709 19.66 43.54 12.43
N CYS A 710 20.67 42.73 12.71
CA CYS A 710 21.34 42.77 14.00
C CYS A 710 21.98 44.16 14.15
N HIS A 711 21.33 45.06 14.88
CA HIS A 711 22.01 46.14 15.58
C HIS A 711 21.66 46.08 17.06
N THR A 712 22.63 45.54 17.79
CA THR A 712 23.14 46.01 19.08
C THR A 712 22.25 47.00 19.84
N LEU A 713 21.59 46.56 20.90
CA LEU A 713 21.31 47.42 22.06
C LEU A 713 21.45 46.63 23.36
N VAL A 714 22.67 46.76 23.90
CA VAL A 714 23.00 47.09 25.29
C VAL A 714 22.21 46.40 26.40
N ILE A 715 22.96 45.56 27.11
CA ILE A 715 22.77 45.14 28.49
C ILE A 715 22.44 46.35 29.38
N THR A 716 21.28 46.33 30.03
CA THR A 716 21.15 46.89 31.38
C THR A 716 20.39 45.89 32.24
N ASN A 717 21.11 45.37 33.23
CA ASN A 717 20.55 44.71 34.40
C ASN A 717 19.48 45.60 35.02
N ASP A 718 18.30 45.04 35.31
CA ASP A 718 17.79 45.15 36.67
C ASP A 718 16.77 44.05 36.96
N ALA A 719 17.05 43.33 38.03
CA ALA A 719 16.14 42.38 38.63
C ALA A 719 15.17 43.15 39.53
N SER A 720 13.92 42.67 39.57
CA SER A 720 12.93 42.93 40.61
C SER A 720 12.25 44.30 40.56
N GLN A 721 11.00 44.33 40.05
CA GLN A 721 9.88 45.00 40.72
C GLN A 721 8.53 44.75 40.03
N HIS A 722 7.57 44.34 40.85
CA HIS A 722 6.13 44.53 40.72
C HIS A 722 5.29 43.72 39.71
N LEU A 723 4.54 42.76 40.28
CA LEU A 723 3.11 42.59 40.04
C LEU A 723 2.42 43.96 39.89
N LYS A 724 1.88 44.24 38.70
CA LYS A 724 0.58 44.86 38.43
C LYS A 724 0.50 45.16 36.93
N ASP A 725 -0.33 44.40 36.22
CA ASP A 725 -1.32 44.96 35.29
C ASP A 725 -2.23 43.83 34.81
N LEU A 726 -3.21 43.52 35.66
CA LEU A 726 -4.49 42.97 35.24
C LEU A 726 -5.14 43.98 34.30
N THR A 727 -5.00 43.79 32.99
CA THR A 727 -5.72 44.56 31.99
C THR A 727 -6.91 43.76 31.46
N LEU A 728 -8.10 44.27 31.76
CA LEU A 728 -9.39 43.77 31.27
C LEU A 728 -9.51 44.00 29.76
N ILE A 729 -9.65 42.91 29.00
CA ILE A 729 -9.97 42.94 27.57
C ILE A 729 -11.46 43.29 27.41
N PRO A 730 -11.84 44.25 26.55
CA PRO A 730 -13.24 44.63 26.37
C PRO A 730 -14.08 43.51 25.76
N LYS A 731 -15.24 43.24 26.37
CA LYS A 731 -16.36 42.48 25.77
C LYS A 731 -16.76 43.15 24.46
N ASN A 732 -16.85 42.36 23.41
CA ASN A 732 -17.27 42.71 22.04
C ASN A 732 -16.15 43.26 21.13
N LYS A 733 -15.28 42.36 20.67
CA LYS A 733 -15.01 42.28 19.22
C LYS A 733 -15.86 41.15 18.65
N VAL A 734 -16.68 41.51 17.68
CA VAL A 734 -17.62 40.66 16.95
C VAL A 734 -16.92 39.39 16.50
N ASN A 735 -17.48 38.23 16.90
CA ASN A 735 -17.19 36.93 16.31
C ASN A 735 -17.25 37.05 14.79
N LYS A 736 -16.09 37.11 14.12
CA LYS A 736 -16.02 36.61 12.76
C LYS A 736 -16.39 35.15 12.88
N SER A 737 -17.55 34.79 12.35
CA SER A 737 -18.06 33.44 12.27
C SER A 737 -16.96 32.53 11.74
N TYR A 738 -16.29 31.81 12.64
CA TYR A 738 -15.42 30.71 12.29
C TYR A 738 -16.32 29.70 11.58
N GLN A 739 -16.15 29.56 10.27
CA GLN A 739 -16.70 28.42 9.57
C GLN A 739 -16.11 27.17 10.23
N GLN A 740 -16.97 26.41 10.88
CA GLN A 740 -16.62 25.18 11.58
C GLN A 740 -15.84 24.24 10.65
N THR A 741 -14.55 24.12 10.91
CA THR A 741 -13.75 22.96 10.53
C THR A 741 -13.14 22.45 11.83
N GLU A 742 -13.17 21.13 12.01
CA GLU A 742 -12.75 20.34 13.19
C GLU A 742 -11.58 20.96 13.99
N SER A 743 -11.87 21.89 14.91
CA SER A 743 -10.85 22.52 15.74
C SER A 743 -10.58 21.66 16.97
N LEU A 744 -9.32 21.58 17.40
CA LEU A 744 -8.99 21.09 18.75
C LEU A 744 -9.83 21.84 19.79
N SER A 745 -10.10 21.18 20.93
CA SER A 745 -10.62 21.93 22.07
C SER A 745 -9.58 22.98 22.50
N GLU A 746 -10.02 24.10 23.04
CA GLU A 746 -9.12 25.17 23.49
C GLU A 746 -8.08 24.66 24.49
N LEU A 747 -8.48 23.73 25.35
CA LEU A 747 -7.59 23.06 26.30
C LEU A 747 -6.55 22.17 25.61
N ASP A 748 -6.96 21.33 24.65
CA ASP A 748 -6.03 20.45 23.92
C ASP A 748 -5.03 21.26 23.09
N TYR A 749 -5.49 22.38 22.50
CA TYR A 749 -4.63 23.31 21.75
C TYR A 749 -3.58 23.94 22.66
N LEU A 750 -3.99 24.54 23.79
CA LEU A 750 -3.09 25.20 24.74
C LEU A 750 -2.05 24.21 25.27
N GLN A 751 -2.48 23.01 25.64
CA GLN A 751 -1.56 21.95 26.04
C GLN A 751 -0.55 21.65 24.94
N MET A 752 -1.00 21.33 23.72
CA MET A 752 -0.08 21.05 22.61
C MET A 752 0.93 22.17 22.35
N PHE A 753 0.50 23.43 22.48
CA PHE A 753 1.35 24.60 22.31
C PHE A 753 2.40 24.73 23.43
N GLU A 754 2.00 24.63 24.69
CA GLU A 754 2.91 24.70 25.84
C GLU A 754 4.00 23.63 25.76
N PHE A 755 3.63 22.40 25.38
CA PHE A 755 4.59 21.31 25.19
C PHE A 755 5.53 21.54 24.02
N TYR A 756 5.04 22.09 22.92
CA TYR A 756 5.90 22.47 21.79
C TYR A 756 6.97 23.48 22.23
N GLU A 757 6.55 24.55 22.92
CA GLU A 757 7.46 25.58 23.43
C GLU A 757 8.47 25.01 24.43
N TYR A 758 8.03 24.06 25.25
CA TYR A 758 8.90 23.33 26.16
C TYR A 758 9.96 22.49 25.44
N SER A 759 9.57 21.62 24.49
CA SER A 759 10.50 20.76 23.74
C SER A 759 11.49 21.62 22.93
N ARG A 760 11.01 22.75 22.38
CA ARG A 760 11.85 23.75 21.71
C ARG A 760 12.90 24.35 22.65
N LYS A 761 12.50 24.80 23.85
CA LYS A 761 13.41 25.37 24.86
C LYS A 761 14.45 24.35 25.32
N ALA A 762 14.04 23.11 25.60
CA ALA A 762 14.95 22.04 26.00
C ALA A 762 15.99 21.71 24.92
N LYS A 763 15.57 21.66 23.64
CA LYS A 763 16.48 21.48 22.49
C LYS A 763 17.46 22.64 22.33
N LEU A 764 16.98 23.87 22.50
CA LEU A 764 17.82 25.06 22.44
C LEU A 764 18.88 25.07 23.57
N GLN A 765 18.49 24.71 24.78
CA GLN A 765 19.41 24.59 25.93
C GLN A 765 20.48 23.53 25.66
N LYS A 766 20.10 22.35 25.17
CA LYS A 766 21.07 21.31 24.77
C LYS A 766 22.01 21.77 23.67
N GLN A 767 21.52 22.48 22.66
CA GLN A 767 22.35 22.99 21.58
C GLN A 767 23.34 24.04 22.10
N GLN A 768 22.90 24.94 23.00
CA GLN A 768 23.76 25.93 23.66
C GLN A 768 24.82 25.26 24.56
N GLU A 769 24.47 24.16 25.24
CA GLU A 769 25.42 23.35 26.01
C GLU A 769 26.44 22.64 25.10
N LEU A 770 26.00 22.07 23.98
CA LEU A 770 26.87 21.43 22.99
C LEU A 770 27.83 22.44 22.34
N GLU A 771 27.34 23.64 22.00
CA GLU A 771 28.12 24.73 21.42
C GLU A 771 29.14 25.30 22.43
N ARG A 772 28.81 25.34 23.72
CA ARG A 772 29.78 25.65 24.79
C ARG A 772 30.87 24.59 24.93
N ASN A 773 30.54 23.32 24.68
CA ASN A 773 31.46 22.19 24.81
C ASN A 773 32.34 21.95 23.56
N ASN A 774 32.08 22.63 22.44
CA ASN A 774 32.85 22.49 21.19
C ASN A 774 34.25 23.16 21.18
N ILE A 775 34.83 23.50 22.35
CA ILE A 775 36.23 24.01 22.44
C ILE A 775 37.26 22.87 22.60
N PHE A 776 36.88 21.62 22.87
CA PHE A 776 37.84 20.51 22.91
C PHE A 776 37.27 19.22 22.29
N THR A 777 37.91 18.75 21.22
CA THR A 777 37.64 17.43 20.63
C THR A 777 38.77 16.47 20.98
N ARG A 778 38.44 15.27 21.51
CA ARG A 778 39.21 14.04 21.30
C ARG A 778 38.46 12.75 21.73
N PRO A 779 38.98 11.54 21.42
CA PRO A 779 38.53 10.66 20.36
C PRO A 779 37.67 9.48 20.82
N LYS A 780 37.03 8.80 19.85
CA LYS A 780 36.26 7.56 20.04
C LYS A 780 37.18 6.36 20.29
N GLU A 781 37.01 5.71 21.45
CA GLU A 781 37.38 4.31 21.64
C GLU A 781 36.14 3.46 21.93
N THR A 782 36.20 2.23 21.41
CA THR A 782 35.17 1.21 21.53
C THR A 782 35.51 0.29 22.69
N LEU A 783 34.52 -0.07 23.52
CA LEU A 783 34.68 -1.11 24.53
C LEU A 783 33.51 -2.11 24.47
N LYS A 784 33.87 -3.38 24.57
CA LYS A 784 33.04 -4.59 24.58
C LYS A 784 32.82 -5.11 26.01
N ASP A 785 31.71 -5.82 26.15
CA ASP A 785 31.36 -6.93 27.06
C ASP A 785 31.25 -6.70 28.58
N SER A 786 30.06 -6.97 29.14
CA SER A 786 29.69 -8.24 29.81
C SER A 786 28.65 -8.05 30.94
N ASP A 787 27.72 -9.00 31.00
CA ASP A 787 26.56 -9.06 31.89
C ASP A 787 26.90 -9.17 33.38
N GLN A 788 26.06 -8.55 34.22
CA GLN A 788 25.59 -9.17 35.46
C GLN A 788 24.18 -8.66 35.81
N ILE A 789 23.23 -9.60 35.84
CA ILE A 789 21.82 -9.41 36.17
C ILE A 789 21.69 -9.24 37.68
N LEU A 790 21.08 -8.12 38.10
CA LEU A 790 20.40 -8.00 39.40
C LEU A 790 18.92 -7.68 39.12
N GLN A 791 18.04 -8.60 39.49
CA GLN A 791 16.59 -8.38 39.53
C GLN A 791 16.25 -7.40 40.68
N SER A 792 15.53 -6.32 40.38
CA SER A 792 14.16 -6.08 40.90
C SER A 792 13.60 -4.69 40.53
N ALA A 793 12.41 -4.73 39.92
CA ALA A 793 11.30 -3.76 39.84
C ALA A 793 11.55 -2.25 40.11
N SER A 794 11.45 -1.44 39.06
CA SER A 794 11.31 0.01 39.14
C SER A 794 9.87 0.39 39.56
N PRO A 795 9.67 1.27 40.56
CA PRO A 795 8.34 1.71 40.97
C PRO A 795 7.82 2.81 40.01
N ILE A 796 7.40 2.45 38.79
CA ILE A 796 6.80 3.40 37.81
C ILE A 796 5.36 3.83 38.21
N LYS A 797 4.98 3.72 39.48
CA LYS A 797 3.58 3.87 39.93
C LYS A 797 3.09 5.32 40.14
N LYS A 798 3.89 6.35 39.86
CA LYS A 798 3.54 7.74 40.23
C LYS A 798 3.25 8.72 39.07
N TYR A 799 3.72 8.45 37.85
CA TYR A 799 3.63 9.42 36.74
C TYR A 799 2.46 9.17 35.78
N ARG A 800 1.79 10.26 35.37
CA ARG A 800 0.95 10.29 34.17
C ARG A 800 1.88 10.34 32.95
N ILE A 801 1.69 9.44 31.99
CA ILE A 801 2.56 9.36 30.82
C ILE A 801 1.84 9.98 29.62
N GLU A 802 2.50 10.91 28.94
CA GLU A 802 1.98 11.51 27.72
C GLU A 802 2.99 11.28 26.60
N TYR A 803 2.53 10.90 25.42
CA TYR A 803 3.40 10.75 24.25
C TYR A 803 3.02 11.80 23.22
N ARG A 804 3.99 12.62 22.83
CA ARG A 804 3.80 13.74 21.90
C ARG A 804 5.11 14.00 21.14
N PHE A 805 5.03 14.39 19.87
CA PHE A 805 6.19 14.76 19.04
C PHE A 805 7.27 13.67 18.93
N GLY A 806 6.86 12.40 19.07
CA GLY A 806 7.78 11.27 19.12
C GLY A 806 8.58 11.15 20.42
N GLU A 807 8.21 11.86 21.49
CA GLU A 807 8.85 11.86 22.80
C GLU A 807 7.87 11.31 23.86
N THR A 808 8.40 10.61 24.87
CA THR A 808 7.60 10.08 26.01
C THR A 808 7.83 10.95 27.23
N PHE A 809 6.79 11.66 27.69
CA PHE A 809 6.83 12.57 28.83
C PHE A 809 6.29 11.91 30.10
N TYR A 810 6.99 12.12 31.21
CA TYR A 810 6.60 11.68 32.54
C TYR A 810 6.18 12.90 33.36
N ILE A 811 4.93 12.94 33.79
CA ILE A 811 4.31 14.10 34.46
C ILE A 811 3.92 13.73 35.89
N ASP A 812 4.39 14.50 36.87
CA ASP A 812 3.96 14.45 38.28
C ASP A 812 3.29 15.77 38.65
N GLN A 813 2.09 15.73 39.24
CA GLN A 813 1.31 16.91 39.65
C GLN A 813 1.25 18.04 38.59
N GLU A 814 0.96 17.68 37.33
CA GLU A 814 0.87 18.60 36.18
C GLU A 814 2.19 19.25 35.73
N LYS A 815 3.34 18.86 36.31
CA LYS A 815 4.68 19.29 35.85
C LYS A 815 5.42 18.15 35.17
N VAL A 816 6.11 18.44 34.07
CA VAL A 816 6.97 17.48 33.39
C VAL A 816 8.20 17.21 34.26
N ALA A 817 8.35 15.97 34.72
CA ALA A 817 9.50 15.52 35.49
C ALA A 817 10.71 15.31 34.57
N PHE A 818 10.54 14.44 33.58
CA PHE A 818 11.55 14.08 32.57
C PHE A 818 10.87 13.53 31.31
N PHE A 819 11.61 13.44 30.21
CA PHE A 819 11.10 12.83 28.97
C PHE A 819 12.18 12.06 28.19
N GLU A 820 11.76 11.05 27.45
CA GLU A 820 12.62 10.23 26.58
C GLU A 820 12.52 10.68 25.12
N SER A 821 13.66 10.90 24.45
CA SER A 821 13.66 11.20 23.01
C SER A 821 13.85 9.96 22.15
N LYS A 822 13.11 9.89 21.03
CA LYS A 822 13.24 8.83 20.02
C LYS A 822 14.54 8.95 19.20
N LYS A 823 15.08 10.15 19.02
CA LYS A 823 16.19 10.40 18.07
C LYS A 823 17.57 10.27 18.69
N THR A 824 17.72 10.53 19.98
CA THR A 824 19.02 10.75 20.63
C THR A 824 19.37 9.71 21.69
N LEU A 825 18.54 8.68 21.90
CA LEU A 825 18.73 7.63 22.92
C LEU A 825 19.03 8.22 24.32
N ASP A 826 18.44 9.37 24.63
CA ASP A 826 18.67 10.12 25.86
C ASP A 826 17.39 10.32 26.67
N ILE A 827 17.57 10.50 27.98
CA ILE A 827 16.50 10.88 28.92
C ILE A 827 16.82 12.30 29.39
N THR A 828 15.90 13.22 29.17
CA THR A 828 16.08 14.63 29.54
C THR A 828 15.31 14.88 30.83
N VAL A 829 16.03 15.16 31.90
CA VAL A 829 15.44 15.55 33.19
C VAL A 829 15.22 17.06 33.20
N VAL A 830 14.03 17.49 33.61
CA VAL A 830 13.67 18.90 33.57
C VAL A 830 13.23 19.46 34.92
N SER A 831 12.68 18.61 35.78
CA SER A 831 12.46 18.99 37.16
C SER A 831 13.74 18.87 37.99
N GLN A 832 13.98 19.83 38.88
CA GLN A 832 15.09 19.82 39.84
C GLN A 832 14.79 18.98 41.11
N GLN A 833 13.63 18.32 41.17
CA GLN A 833 13.28 17.47 42.31
C GLN A 833 14.12 16.18 42.30
N LEU A 834 14.71 15.84 43.45
CA LEU A 834 15.60 14.68 43.60
C LEU A 834 14.90 13.36 43.22
N ASP A 835 13.62 13.21 43.56
CA ASP A 835 12.82 12.03 43.21
C ASP A 835 12.71 11.85 41.68
N HIS A 836 12.55 12.94 40.93
CA HIS A 836 12.45 12.90 39.47
C HIS A 836 13.79 12.55 38.82
N ILE A 837 14.89 13.06 39.37
CA ILE A 837 16.25 12.74 38.91
C ILE A 837 16.56 11.27 39.18
N HIS A 838 16.22 10.77 40.36
CA HIS A 838 16.38 9.38 40.75
C HIS A 838 15.60 8.42 39.83
N ASP A 839 14.32 8.72 39.57
CA ASP A 839 13.49 7.88 38.73
C ASP A 839 13.96 7.87 37.26
N ALA A 840 14.44 9.01 36.75
CA ALA A 840 15.05 9.10 35.43
C ALA A 840 16.36 8.30 35.32
N LEU A 841 17.20 8.31 36.37
CA LEU A 841 18.43 7.53 36.45
C LEU A 841 18.16 6.01 36.45
N LEU A 842 17.16 5.58 37.22
CA LEU A 842 16.72 4.17 37.23
C LEU A 842 16.24 3.75 35.84
N LEU A 843 15.42 4.58 35.19
CA LEU A 843 14.93 4.32 33.84
C LEU A 843 16.08 4.25 32.82
N ALA A 844 17.06 5.15 32.92
CA ALA A 844 18.24 5.17 32.05
C ALA A 844 19.10 3.92 32.26
N ARG A 845 19.36 3.52 33.51
CA ARG A 845 20.11 2.30 33.86
C ARG A 845 19.44 1.06 33.29
N ASP A 846 18.14 0.91 33.53
CA ASP A 846 17.38 -0.26 33.09
C ASP A 846 17.33 -0.37 31.55
N LYS A 847 17.45 0.76 30.85
CA LYS A 847 17.33 0.83 29.38
C LYS A 847 18.67 0.77 28.66
N PHE A 848 19.74 1.33 29.24
CA PHE A 848 21.02 1.55 28.56
C PHE A 848 22.23 0.96 29.31
N GLY A 849 22.04 0.46 30.54
CA GLY A 849 23.12 -0.06 31.37
C GLY A 849 23.90 1.05 32.05
N VAL A 850 25.10 1.36 31.56
CA VAL A 850 25.92 2.46 32.08
C VAL A 850 25.34 3.79 31.61
N VAL A 851 25.01 4.68 32.55
CA VAL A 851 24.36 5.95 32.23
C VAL A 851 25.41 7.05 32.08
N LEU A 852 25.51 7.61 30.88
CA LEU A 852 26.29 8.83 30.62
C LEU A 852 25.46 10.05 31.03
N VAL A 853 26.02 10.90 31.91
CA VAL A 853 25.36 12.07 32.47
C VAL A 853 26.01 13.34 31.94
N SER A 854 25.21 14.16 31.26
CA SER A 854 25.57 15.49 30.75
C SER A 854 24.67 16.56 31.38
N GLY A 855 25.20 17.76 31.60
CA GLY A 855 24.45 18.89 32.19
C GLY A 855 25.33 19.80 33.04
N THR A 856 24.69 20.68 33.83
CA THR A 856 25.38 21.60 34.75
C THR A 856 26.12 20.85 35.86
N ASP A 857 27.17 21.44 36.42
CA ASP A 857 27.95 20.82 37.51
C ASP A 857 27.10 20.58 38.77
N ASP A 858 26.10 21.43 39.03
CA ASP A 858 25.13 21.24 40.12
C ASP A 858 24.24 20.02 39.87
N PHE A 859 23.74 19.86 38.64
CA PHE A 859 22.96 18.68 38.26
C PHE A 859 23.78 17.41 38.33
N LYS A 860 25.02 17.42 37.83
CA LYS A 860 25.95 16.29 37.92
C LYS A 860 26.27 15.89 39.36
N ARG A 861 26.44 16.87 40.27
CA ARG A 861 26.62 16.62 41.70
C ARG A 861 25.40 15.93 42.32
N GLN A 862 24.19 16.45 42.06
CA GLN A 862 22.95 15.83 42.53
C GLN A 862 22.79 14.39 42.00
N VAL A 863 23.05 14.18 40.71
CA VAL A 863 23.04 12.86 40.08
C VAL A 863 24.08 11.92 40.71
N GLN A 864 25.27 12.43 41.03
CA GLN A 864 26.34 11.64 41.68
C GLN A 864 25.95 11.19 43.09
N GLU A 865 25.36 12.08 43.88
CA GLU A 865 24.87 11.76 45.23
C GLU A 865 23.79 10.68 45.19
N ILE A 866 22.81 10.85 44.29
CA ILE A 866 21.72 9.88 44.09
C ILE A 866 22.28 8.54 43.61
N ALA A 867 23.18 8.54 42.62
CA ALA A 867 23.78 7.32 42.07
C ALA A 867 24.61 6.55 43.10
N ARG A 868 25.34 7.25 43.98
CA ARG A 868 26.05 6.65 45.11
C ARG A 868 25.09 6.04 46.14
N ALA A 869 24.02 6.75 46.48
CA ALA A 869 23.02 6.27 47.44
C ALA A 869 22.26 5.03 46.95
N THR A 870 22.14 4.87 45.63
CA THR A 870 21.32 3.82 44.98
C THR A 870 22.14 2.76 44.24
N ASN A 871 23.47 2.86 44.33
CA ASN A 871 24.43 1.96 43.69
C ASN A 871 24.25 1.83 42.16
N ILE A 872 23.98 2.95 41.48
CA ILE A 872 23.86 3.03 40.02
C ILE A 872 25.21 3.46 39.43
N ARG A 873 25.73 2.71 38.46
CA ARG A 873 26.98 3.06 37.76
C ARG A 873 26.73 4.16 36.74
N ILE A 874 27.36 5.31 36.93
CA ILE A 874 27.26 6.49 36.06
C ILE A 874 28.64 6.92 35.56
N GLU A 875 28.68 7.49 34.35
CA GLU A 875 29.86 8.13 33.77
C GLU A 875 29.50 9.57 33.39
N PHE A 876 30.44 10.51 33.54
CA PHE A 876 30.22 11.89 33.14
C PHE A 876 30.86 12.16 31.78
N ASP A 877 30.20 12.97 30.97
CA ASP A 877 30.75 13.49 29.71
C ASP A 877 32.08 14.27 29.93
N HIS A 878 32.20 14.95 31.06
CA HIS A 878 33.39 15.67 31.52
C HIS A 878 33.64 15.46 33.03
N PRO A 879 34.91 15.36 33.49
CA PRO A 879 35.23 15.24 34.91
C PRO A 879 34.71 16.43 35.70
N LEU A 880 34.08 16.18 36.85
CA LEU A 880 33.65 17.22 37.78
C LEU A 880 34.86 18.03 38.26
N VAL A 881 34.82 19.35 38.09
CA VAL A 881 35.82 20.25 38.69
C VAL A 881 35.60 20.24 40.19
N ILE A 882 36.47 19.53 40.92
CA ILE A 882 36.46 19.55 42.37
C ILE A 882 37.09 20.87 42.81
N ASP A 883 36.30 21.78 43.37
CA ASP A 883 36.83 22.87 44.19
C ASP A 883 37.56 22.25 45.37
N ARG A 884 38.89 22.14 45.25
CA ARG A 884 39.76 21.83 46.39
C ARG A 884 39.77 23.04 47.30
N GLN A 885 38.87 23.06 48.26
CA GLN A 885 39.16 23.67 49.54
C GLN A 885 38.85 22.69 50.65
N VAL A 886 39.81 22.66 51.58
CA VAL A 886 39.85 21.94 52.85
C VAL A 886 40.64 20.61 52.82
N GLU A 887 41.68 20.63 53.68
CA GLU A 887 42.48 19.53 54.23
C GLU A 887 43.63 18.92 53.40
N SER A 888 44.85 19.36 53.71
CA SER A 888 45.71 18.58 54.62
C SER A 888 47.05 19.28 54.87
N SER A 889 47.23 19.67 56.12
CA SER A 889 48.52 19.88 56.78
C SER A 889 49.20 18.55 57.06
N ALA A 890 50.54 18.63 57.17
CA ALA A 890 51.48 17.70 57.80
C ALA A 890 52.23 16.74 56.86
N ASN A 891 53.56 16.98 56.84
CA ASN A 891 54.69 16.03 56.94
C ASN A 891 54.75 14.87 55.92
N ASP A 892 55.87 14.49 55.32
CA ASP A 892 57.26 14.60 55.75
C ASP A 892 58.15 14.22 54.53
N LYS A 893 59.27 14.93 54.39
CA LYS A 893 60.64 14.42 54.17
C LYS A 893 61.03 13.46 53.01
N ILE A 894 62.17 13.86 52.43
CA ILE A 894 63.33 13.09 51.89
C ILE A 894 63.46 13.01 50.36
N ASP A 895 64.28 13.95 49.87
CA ASP A 895 65.54 13.80 49.12
C ASP A 895 65.72 12.80 47.96
N HIS A 896 66.21 13.41 46.87
CA HIS A 896 67.33 13.03 46.00
C HIS A 896 67.32 11.69 45.25
N ASN A 897 67.30 11.77 43.90
CA ASN A 897 68.50 11.74 43.03
C ASN A 897 68.07 11.58 41.54
N ILE A 898 68.55 12.41 40.59
CA ILE A 898 69.83 12.26 39.84
C ILE A 898 69.78 10.96 38.98
N VAL A 899 69.95 10.90 37.65
CA VAL A 899 70.66 11.78 36.70
C VAL A 899 70.67 11.16 35.28
N HIS A 900 71.01 11.99 34.27
CA HIS A 900 71.60 11.68 32.94
C HIS A 900 70.76 10.90 31.89
N GLN A 901 70.93 11.07 30.57
CA GLN A 901 71.79 11.90 29.71
C GLN A 901 71.14 11.84 28.30
N ILE A 902 71.02 12.97 27.58
CA ILE A 902 71.94 13.39 26.48
C ILE A 902 71.97 12.41 25.29
N ASN A 903 71.42 12.82 24.15
CA ASN A 903 72.16 13.20 22.93
C ASN A 903 71.15 13.53 21.81
N GLU A 904 71.16 14.76 21.30
CA GLU A 904 71.68 15.12 19.95
C GLU A 904 70.62 14.97 18.84
N HIS A 905 70.42 15.87 17.89
CA HIS A 905 71.25 16.95 17.36
C HIS A 905 70.34 17.97 16.61
N LYS A 906 70.68 19.25 16.76
CA LYS A 906 70.82 20.31 15.73
C LYS A 906 69.69 20.46 14.68
N THR A 907 68.87 21.51 14.79
CA THR A 907 69.06 22.87 14.22
C THR A 907 69.24 22.91 12.71
N VAL A 908 68.37 23.64 11.99
CA VAL A 908 68.72 24.88 11.27
C VAL A 908 67.48 25.80 11.20
N ILE A 909 67.73 27.08 11.47
CA ILE A 909 66.81 28.22 11.56
C ILE A 909 66.91 29.03 10.24
N HIS A 910 65.92 29.90 10.02
CA HIS A 910 65.93 31.20 9.33
C HIS A 910 65.03 31.24 8.08
N ASN A 911 64.22 32.27 7.80
CA ASN A 911 64.09 33.61 8.37
C ASN A 911 62.74 34.21 7.92
N SER A 912 62.11 34.99 8.80
CA SER A 912 61.08 36.02 8.53
C SER A 912 61.72 37.25 7.81
N PRO A 913 61.09 38.45 7.62
CA PRO A 913 59.72 38.93 7.89
C PRO A 913 59.18 39.85 6.73
N PRO A 914 58.57 41.04 6.98
CA PRO A 914 57.14 41.39 7.05
C PRO A 914 56.70 42.28 5.84
N THR A 915 55.48 42.79 5.65
CA THR A 915 54.85 43.95 6.34
C THR A 915 53.57 44.36 5.57
N SER A 916 52.54 44.83 6.28
CA SER A 916 51.31 45.55 5.83
C SER A 916 51.64 46.96 5.23
N PRO A 917 50.73 47.93 4.91
CA PRO A 917 49.24 48.01 5.05
C PRO A 917 48.41 48.83 3.97
N THR A 918 47.07 48.85 4.14
CA THR A 918 46.07 49.98 3.99
C THR A 918 45.58 50.61 2.66
N LYS A 919 44.22 50.65 2.55
CA LYS A 919 43.24 51.76 2.30
C LYS A 919 42.69 52.14 0.90
N GLU A 920 41.34 52.10 0.83
CA GLU A 920 40.30 53.05 0.33
C GLU A 920 40.37 53.67 -1.10
N ASP A 921 39.30 53.49 -1.91
CA ASP A 921 38.31 54.53 -2.31
C ASP A 921 37.43 54.16 -3.54
N HIS A 922 36.15 54.57 -3.51
CA HIS A 922 35.16 54.67 -4.61
C HIS A 922 35.26 56.08 -5.28
N PRO A 923 34.75 56.40 -6.51
CA PRO A 923 33.34 56.24 -6.98
C PRO A 923 33.08 56.12 -8.53
N LEU A 924 31.78 56.08 -8.89
CA LEU A 924 31.03 56.09 -10.20
C LEU A 924 31.41 57.27 -11.17
N PRO A 925 30.87 57.49 -12.43
CA PRO A 925 29.53 57.10 -12.97
C PRO A 925 29.27 57.01 -14.54
N ILE A 926 27.99 56.69 -14.91
CA ILE A 926 27.12 57.18 -16.04
C ILE A 926 27.43 56.82 -17.53
N ASP A 927 26.49 56.21 -18.29
CA ASP A 927 25.53 56.92 -19.18
C ASP A 927 24.48 56.04 -19.93
N ASN A 928 23.38 56.71 -20.32
CA ASN A 928 22.12 56.26 -20.93
C ASN A 928 22.17 55.87 -22.43
N ILE A 929 21.09 55.26 -22.95
CA ILE A 929 20.29 55.74 -24.10
C ILE A 929 18.96 54.94 -24.21
N THR A 930 17.87 55.71 -24.32
CA THR A 930 16.47 55.36 -24.63
C THR A 930 16.22 55.30 -26.13
N LEU A 931 15.15 54.62 -26.57
CA LEU A 931 14.35 55.00 -27.75
C LEU A 931 12.94 54.39 -27.69
N ASP A 932 12.01 55.15 -28.24
CA ASP A 932 10.58 55.28 -27.93
C ASP A 932 9.60 54.42 -28.75
N GLU A 933 8.40 54.31 -28.16
CA GLU A 933 7.02 54.41 -28.72
C GLU A 933 6.66 53.80 -30.09
N ASN A 934 5.60 52.97 -30.13
CA ASN A 934 4.32 53.47 -30.65
C ASN A 934 3.08 52.58 -30.41
N SER A 935 1.99 53.31 -30.22
CA SER A 935 0.60 52.95 -29.99
C SER A 935 -0.12 52.18 -31.13
N LYS A 936 -1.16 51.39 -30.78
CA LYS A 936 -2.55 51.63 -31.24
C LYS A 936 -3.55 50.62 -30.68
N SER A 937 -4.58 51.19 -30.07
CA SER A 937 -5.89 50.66 -29.72
C SER A 937 -6.65 50.04 -30.91
N LEU A 938 -7.53 49.07 -30.64
CA LEU A 938 -8.94 49.15 -31.08
C LEU A 938 -9.87 48.23 -30.26
N ASN A 939 -10.90 48.84 -29.68
CA ASN A 939 -12.12 48.21 -29.18
C ASN A 939 -12.96 47.62 -30.32
N ARG A 940 -13.75 46.56 -30.03
CA ARG A 940 -15.18 46.37 -30.37
C ARG A 940 -15.61 44.93 -30.04
N THR A 941 -16.41 44.72 -28.98
CA THR A 941 -17.89 44.64 -28.97
C THR A 941 -18.48 43.39 -29.65
N THR A 942 -19.16 42.59 -28.81
CA THR A 942 -20.45 41.92 -29.01
C THR A 942 -20.71 41.18 -30.33
N ASP A 943 -21.04 39.89 -30.24
CA ASP A 943 -22.41 39.47 -30.56
C ASP A 943 -22.72 38.07 -29.98
N SER A 944 -23.92 38.01 -29.39
CA SER A 944 -24.69 36.83 -29.01
C SER A 944 -25.07 35.97 -30.21
N TYR A 945 -25.30 34.67 -30.02
CA TYR A 945 -26.49 33.95 -30.55
C TYR A 945 -26.62 32.56 -29.91
N ASP A 946 -27.51 32.52 -28.92
CA ASP A 946 -28.65 31.63 -28.70
C ASP A 946 -28.89 30.30 -29.47
N PHE A 947 -29.55 29.40 -28.72
CA PHE A 947 -30.41 28.25 -29.05
C PHE A 947 -29.86 26.90 -29.58
N GLY A 948 -30.04 25.87 -28.73
CA GLY A 948 -31.08 24.86 -28.96
C GLY A 948 -30.64 23.47 -29.42
N PHE A 949 -30.56 22.50 -28.50
CA PHE A 949 -31.41 21.30 -28.40
C PHE A 949 -31.04 20.44 -27.18
#